data_AF-A0A0G0MK80-F1
#
_entry.id   AF-A0A0G0MK80-F1
#
_cell.length_a   1.000
_cell.length_b   1.000
_cell.length_c   1.000
_cell.angle_alpha   90.00
_cell.angle_beta   90.00
_cell.angle_gamma   90.00
#
_symmetry.space_group_name_H-M   'P 1'
#
loop_
_entity.id
_entity.type
_entity.pdbx_description
1 polymer ?
#
loop_
_entity_poly.entity_id
_entity_poly.type
_entity_poly.pdbx_seq_one_letter_code
_entity_poly.pdbx_strand_id
1 'polypeptide(L)'
;MLRRFELTIFCILFLVFFVLNNSIWHCAILGSVLFICYAVVFGWELGGVLVFSEKAILRWWIGFWTLLSCILIVLTFAYYVWQVTPTLISIVILLTVPIMLWITKRFQTKTVFNHLHDLWHEKHHRIPSIVWLVSSLYLFLFVLFFITLGNASITEAVRSVWERLPTNIFIIYLLMTALILALLWRGKERALSLTFVCGLLFATVSIVAIVFPIGFGFDSFIHKATEVHLANFGTITPKPFYYIGQYVLVLFLHHGFDLSIDLTDTFLVPVLTALLLPMAWYFACVHILRTRSESMLCLSGLFLLPLSQFIVTTPQALANLWILLGILASVPYLFEKEHPRLGVLGLTTFATFLIHPIAGIPAGLYFMLLMTDPSRTNPRTPKTNKIIRVCLIAFSCIVLPLSFVANALISGQTLGINWSALNPLSWLKGLNLTIFFENRFDPVLDLIYLYGFNAFLLFFVIAGFAWLEYRTDLSRRFRILLIMVVALGVNYFIMSRLLEFTFLINYERSNYADRLLPLILFFLAPLVILGLGHVFVNIKQQPFVLRTGVLFLLVVMMGSHFYLSYPRRDAYETNRGFNVSQADIDAVHLVETLAQDKPYLVLANQSVSAGAIQEIGFRYYGDLFFYPIPTGEKLYQYFLAMNDHPTRETAQQALALVPMHGDVNTLFFLVNSYWWDAPRIIETAKTTASDWRSLGDGQIYLFRYDFEK
;
A
#
# COMPACT_ATOMS: atom_id res chain seq x y z
N MET A 1 -11.32 -10.40 -39.71
CA MET A 1 -12.75 -10.68 -39.41
C MET A 1 -12.87 -11.77 -38.36
N LEU A 2 -12.25 -12.95 -38.57
CA LEU A 2 -12.25 -14.09 -37.64
C LEU A 2 -11.89 -13.75 -36.17
N ARG A 3 -10.80 -13.02 -35.92
CA ARG A 3 -10.35 -12.73 -34.53
C ARG A 3 -11.14 -11.64 -33.79
N ARG A 4 -11.96 -10.85 -34.50
CA ARG A 4 -12.97 -9.97 -33.88
C ARG A 4 -14.22 -10.75 -33.48
N PHE A 5 -14.52 -11.80 -34.23
CA PHE A 5 -15.56 -12.75 -33.88
C PHE A 5 -15.17 -13.54 -32.61
N GLU A 6 -13.91 -13.91 -32.45
CA GLU A 6 -13.39 -14.51 -31.20
C GLU A 6 -13.57 -13.61 -29.97
N LEU A 7 -13.20 -12.33 -30.04
CA LEU A 7 -13.42 -11.39 -28.93
C LEU A 7 -14.92 -11.26 -28.60
N THR A 8 -15.77 -11.22 -29.62
CA THR A 8 -17.23 -11.13 -29.43
C THR A 8 -17.78 -12.38 -28.76
N ILE A 9 -17.35 -13.58 -29.19
CA ILE A 9 -17.72 -14.85 -28.54
C ILE A 9 -17.24 -14.86 -27.09
N PHE A 10 -15.99 -14.49 -26.83
CA PHE A 10 -15.47 -14.41 -25.48
C PHE A 10 -16.32 -13.47 -24.61
N CYS A 11 -16.67 -12.28 -25.11
CA CYS A 11 -17.52 -11.33 -24.40
C CYS A 11 -18.90 -11.91 -24.08
N ILE A 12 -19.52 -12.64 -25.01
CA ILE A 12 -20.81 -13.31 -24.77
C ILE A 12 -20.67 -14.40 -23.71
N LEU A 13 -19.67 -15.28 -23.82
CA LEU A 13 -19.42 -16.34 -22.84
C LEU A 13 -19.11 -15.77 -21.46
N PHE A 14 -18.25 -14.76 -21.39
CA PHE A 14 -17.93 -14.03 -20.15
C PHE A 14 -19.20 -13.50 -19.50
N LEU A 15 -20.09 -12.84 -20.26
CA LEU A 15 -21.35 -12.32 -19.74
C LEU A 15 -22.28 -13.42 -19.24
N VAL A 16 -22.40 -14.53 -19.97
CA VAL A 16 -23.22 -15.69 -19.56
C VAL A 16 -22.72 -16.25 -18.23
N PHE A 17 -21.43 -16.57 -18.14
CA PHE A 17 -20.84 -17.12 -16.91
C PHE A 17 -20.87 -16.12 -15.76
N PHE A 18 -20.65 -14.83 -16.03
CA PHE A 18 -20.77 -13.76 -15.05
C PHE A 18 -22.18 -13.67 -14.47
N VAL A 19 -23.21 -13.61 -15.33
CA VAL A 19 -24.61 -13.52 -14.88
C VAL A 19 -25.02 -14.78 -14.12
N LEU A 20 -24.63 -15.97 -14.58
CA LEU A 20 -24.89 -17.23 -13.89
C LEU A 20 -24.21 -17.28 -12.53
N ASN A 21 -22.95 -16.85 -12.41
CA ASN A 21 -22.27 -16.81 -11.11
C ASN A 21 -22.93 -15.81 -10.17
N ASN A 22 -23.13 -14.58 -10.63
CA ASN A 22 -23.65 -13.47 -9.83
C ASN A 22 -25.13 -13.64 -9.42
N SER A 23 -25.90 -14.49 -10.10
CA SER A 23 -27.35 -14.63 -9.84
C SER A 23 -27.77 -16.02 -9.37
N ILE A 24 -26.95 -17.05 -9.59
CA ILE A 24 -27.33 -18.45 -9.34
C ILE A 24 -26.25 -19.19 -8.55
N TRP A 25 -25.00 -19.19 -9.02
CA TRP A 25 -23.98 -20.09 -8.47
C TRP A 25 -23.21 -19.54 -7.27
N HIS A 26 -22.98 -18.23 -7.21
CA HIS A 26 -22.22 -17.54 -6.15
C HIS A 26 -20.89 -18.25 -5.79
N CYS A 27 -20.17 -18.73 -6.82
CA CYS A 27 -18.95 -19.51 -6.62
C CYS A 27 -17.71 -18.60 -6.67
N ALA A 28 -17.02 -18.45 -5.54
CA ALA A 28 -15.81 -17.62 -5.42
C ALA A 28 -14.66 -18.06 -6.34
N ILE A 29 -14.53 -19.37 -6.61
CA ILE A 29 -13.50 -19.90 -7.52
C ILE A 29 -13.79 -19.46 -8.96
N LEU A 30 -15.04 -19.63 -9.41
CA LEU A 30 -15.44 -19.17 -10.73
C LEU A 30 -15.35 -17.64 -10.83
N GLY A 31 -15.76 -16.92 -9.79
CA GLY A 31 -15.62 -15.48 -9.68
C GLY A 31 -14.16 -15.02 -9.81
N SER A 32 -13.22 -15.71 -9.16
CA SER A 32 -11.78 -15.46 -9.31
C SER A 32 -11.31 -15.65 -10.75
N VAL A 33 -11.73 -16.74 -11.40
CA VAL A 33 -11.40 -17.01 -12.82
C VAL A 33 -11.98 -15.92 -13.72
N LEU A 34 -13.25 -15.53 -13.50
CA LEU A 34 -13.90 -14.46 -14.25
C LEU A 34 -13.17 -13.12 -14.05
N PHE A 35 -12.74 -12.79 -12.84
CA PHE A 35 -11.97 -11.57 -12.58
C PHE A 35 -10.63 -11.58 -13.32
N ILE A 36 -9.89 -12.70 -13.30
CA ILE A 36 -8.63 -12.84 -14.05
C ILE A 36 -8.89 -12.66 -15.55
N CYS A 37 -9.93 -13.31 -16.08
CA CYS A 37 -10.35 -13.14 -17.48
C CYS A 37 -10.71 -11.68 -17.79
N TYR A 38 -11.46 -11.01 -16.92
CA TYR A 38 -11.83 -9.60 -17.04
C TYR A 38 -10.59 -8.69 -17.06
N ALA A 39 -9.69 -8.85 -16.10
CA ALA A 39 -8.45 -8.08 -15.97
C ALA A 39 -7.50 -8.28 -17.16
N VAL A 40 -7.35 -9.53 -17.63
CA VAL A 40 -6.48 -9.86 -18.76
C VAL A 40 -7.05 -9.31 -20.06
N VAL A 41 -8.30 -9.65 -20.39
CA VAL A 41 -8.87 -9.30 -21.70
C VAL A 41 -9.17 -7.81 -21.79
N PHE A 42 -9.95 -7.25 -20.86
CA PHE A 42 -10.32 -5.83 -20.96
C PHE A 42 -9.16 -4.89 -20.64
N GLY A 43 -8.24 -5.29 -19.76
CA GLY A 43 -6.98 -4.58 -19.55
C GLY A 43 -6.12 -4.55 -20.82
N TRP A 44 -6.02 -5.67 -21.53
CA TRP A 44 -5.29 -5.71 -22.80
C TRP A 44 -5.93 -4.85 -23.89
N GLU A 45 -7.24 -5.00 -24.10
CA GLU A 45 -7.97 -4.27 -25.14
C GLU A 45 -7.89 -2.76 -24.91
N LEU A 46 -8.11 -2.30 -23.67
CA LEU A 46 -7.98 -0.89 -23.32
C LEU A 46 -6.53 -0.41 -23.51
N GLY A 47 -5.54 -1.20 -23.10
CA GLY A 47 -4.12 -0.90 -23.30
C GLY A 47 -3.76 -0.75 -24.78
N GLY A 48 -4.30 -1.62 -25.63
CA GLY A 48 -4.14 -1.56 -27.08
C GLY A 48 -4.66 -0.27 -27.70
N VAL A 49 -5.62 0.40 -27.07
CA VAL A 49 -6.17 1.70 -27.48
C VAL A 49 -5.28 2.83 -26.98
N LEU A 50 -4.91 2.80 -25.70
CA LEU A 50 -4.21 3.90 -25.03
C LEU A 50 -2.74 4.03 -25.45
N VAL A 51 -2.09 2.89 -25.70
CA VAL A 51 -0.66 2.78 -26.03
C VAL A 51 -0.44 1.79 -27.18
N PHE A 52 -1.16 2.00 -28.29
CA PHE A 52 -1.15 1.12 -29.47
C PHE A 52 0.25 0.88 -30.08
N SER A 53 1.20 1.80 -29.86
CA SER A 53 2.59 1.70 -30.33
C SER A 53 3.45 0.75 -29.50
N GLU A 54 3.03 0.46 -28.27
CA GLU A 54 3.85 -0.31 -27.32
C GLU A 54 3.78 -1.81 -27.56
N LYS A 55 4.63 -2.59 -26.88
CA LYS A 55 4.57 -4.06 -26.94
C LYS A 55 3.43 -4.61 -26.10
N ALA A 56 2.90 -5.76 -26.51
CA ALA A 56 1.96 -6.63 -25.78
C ALA A 56 1.92 -6.44 -24.25
N ILE A 57 2.96 -6.89 -23.54
CA ILE A 57 3.02 -6.86 -22.07
C ILE A 57 2.98 -5.43 -21.49
N LEU A 58 3.51 -4.46 -22.22
CA LEU A 58 3.52 -3.05 -21.83
C LEU A 58 2.16 -2.37 -22.01
N ARG A 59 1.31 -2.92 -22.90
CA ARG A 59 -0.07 -2.43 -23.09
C ARG A 59 -0.95 -2.86 -21.93
N TRP A 60 -0.84 -4.13 -21.52
CA TRP A 60 -1.72 -4.72 -20.54
C TRP A 60 -1.75 -3.95 -19.23
N TRP A 61 -0.59 -3.64 -18.64
CA TRP A 61 -0.57 -2.99 -17.33
C TRP A 61 -1.16 -1.57 -17.37
N ILE A 62 -0.89 -0.79 -18.44
CA ILE A 62 -1.48 0.55 -18.61
C ILE A 62 -2.99 0.44 -18.75
N GLY A 63 -3.47 -0.50 -19.56
CA GLY A 63 -4.90 -0.69 -19.75
C GLY A 63 -5.60 -1.21 -18.50
N PHE A 64 -5.02 -2.18 -17.79
CA PHE A 64 -5.59 -2.70 -16.54
C PHE A 64 -5.61 -1.63 -15.44
N TRP A 65 -4.52 -0.89 -15.26
CA TRP A 65 -4.45 0.23 -14.32
C TRP A 65 -5.47 1.35 -14.65
N THR A 66 -5.63 1.66 -15.95
CA THR A 66 -6.63 2.65 -16.40
C THR A 66 -8.05 2.14 -16.20
N LEU A 67 -8.31 0.84 -16.47
CA LEU A 67 -9.60 0.20 -16.27
C LEU A 67 -10.03 0.27 -14.80
N LEU A 68 -9.13 -0.12 -13.88
CA LEU A 68 -9.37 0.02 -12.44
C LEU A 68 -9.61 1.47 -12.03
N SER A 69 -8.86 2.41 -12.60
CA SER A 69 -9.05 3.84 -12.33
C SER A 69 -10.44 4.33 -12.77
N CYS A 70 -10.93 3.89 -13.94
CA CYS A 70 -12.29 4.19 -14.39
C CYS A 70 -13.35 3.62 -13.44
N ILE A 71 -13.22 2.34 -13.06
CA ILE A 71 -14.15 1.67 -12.15
C ILE A 71 -14.19 2.41 -10.80
N LEU A 72 -13.02 2.73 -10.25
CA LEU A 72 -12.88 3.47 -9.02
C LEU A 72 -13.61 4.82 -9.09
N ILE A 73 -13.34 5.62 -10.13
CA ILE A 73 -13.97 6.93 -10.31
C ILE A 73 -15.50 6.82 -10.37
N VAL A 74 -16.01 5.88 -11.17
CA VAL A 74 -17.47 5.69 -11.36
C VAL A 74 -18.13 5.28 -10.05
N LEU A 75 -17.56 4.30 -9.33
CA LEU A 75 -18.14 3.81 -8.10
C LEU A 75 -17.99 4.79 -6.94
N THR A 76 -16.88 5.53 -6.86
CA THR A 76 -16.74 6.62 -5.88
C THR A 76 -17.74 7.74 -6.13
N PHE A 77 -17.98 8.12 -7.40
CA PHE A 77 -19.00 9.10 -7.72
C PHE A 77 -20.40 8.63 -7.30
N ALA A 78 -20.72 7.37 -7.61
CA ALA A 78 -21.99 6.78 -7.20
C ALA A 78 -22.16 6.70 -5.67
N TYR A 79 -21.09 6.40 -4.93
CA TYR A 79 -21.08 6.44 -3.47
C TYR A 79 -21.52 7.80 -2.92
N TYR A 80 -21.00 8.91 -3.46
CA TYR A 80 -21.35 10.25 -2.96
C TYR A 80 -22.76 10.66 -3.36
N VAL A 81 -23.17 10.40 -4.60
CA VAL A 81 -24.48 10.83 -5.14
C VAL A 81 -25.62 9.96 -4.60
N TRP A 82 -25.37 8.67 -4.40
CA TRP A 82 -26.39 7.71 -3.97
C TRP A 82 -25.78 6.68 -3.01
N GLN A 83 -25.65 5.43 -3.46
CA GLN A 83 -25.14 4.28 -2.70
C GLN A 83 -24.46 3.29 -3.66
N VAL A 84 -23.55 2.47 -3.14
CA VAL A 84 -22.86 1.41 -3.90
C VAL A 84 -23.59 0.10 -3.65
N THR A 85 -24.53 -0.26 -4.54
CA THR A 85 -25.25 -1.55 -4.45
C THR A 85 -24.59 -2.65 -5.28
N PRO A 86 -24.87 -3.93 -4.98
CA PRO A 86 -24.48 -5.04 -5.84
C PRO A 86 -24.97 -4.85 -7.28
N THR A 87 -26.22 -4.40 -7.46
CA THR A 87 -26.81 -4.13 -8.78
C THR A 87 -26.02 -3.09 -9.58
N LEU A 88 -25.59 -2.00 -8.93
CA LEU A 88 -24.77 -0.98 -9.60
C LEU A 88 -23.44 -1.56 -10.08
N ILE A 89 -22.77 -2.37 -9.25
CA ILE A 89 -21.50 -3.02 -9.61
C ILE A 89 -21.70 -3.98 -10.78
N SER A 90 -22.76 -4.80 -10.77
CA SER A 90 -23.09 -5.65 -11.92
C SER A 90 -23.33 -4.82 -13.18
N ILE A 91 -24.05 -3.69 -13.10
CA ILE A 91 -24.25 -2.77 -14.24
C ILE A 91 -22.91 -2.25 -14.77
N VAL A 92 -21.99 -1.83 -13.89
CA VAL A 92 -20.66 -1.35 -14.31
C VAL A 92 -19.92 -2.44 -15.08
N ILE A 93 -19.90 -3.69 -14.60
CA ILE A 93 -19.24 -4.81 -15.29
C ILE A 93 -19.92 -5.13 -16.63
N LEU A 94 -21.26 -5.18 -16.65
CA LEU A 94 -22.04 -5.42 -17.86
C LEU A 94 -21.80 -4.34 -18.91
N LEU A 95 -21.67 -3.07 -18.51
CA LEU A 95 -21.39 -1.94 -19.41
C LEU A 95 -19.95 -1.91 -19.91
N THR A 96 -18.98 -2.44 -19.16
CA THR A 96 -17.59 -2.54 -19.63
C THR A 96 -17.51 -3.29 -20.97
N VAL A 97 -18.29 -4.36 -21.14
CA VAL A 97 -18.25 -5.21 -22.35
C VAL A 97 -18.61 -4.45 -23.64
N PRO A 98 -19.81 -3.84 -23.79
CA PRO A 98 -20.17 -3.10 -24.99
C PRO A 98 -19.29 -1.86 -25.18
N ILE A 99 -18.85 -1.19 -24.11
CA ILE A 99 -17.91 -0.07 -24.19
C ILE A 99 -16.60 -0.54 -24.81
N MET A 100 -16.03 -1.65 -24.34
CA MET A 100 -14.76 -2.18 -24.86
C MET A 100 -14.88 -2.64 -26.32
N LEU A 101 -15.96 -3.31 -26.69
CA LEU A 101 -16.23 -3.67 -28.10
C LEU A 101 -16.35 -2.43 -29.00
N TRP A 102 -16.98 -1.36 -28.51
CA TRP A 102 -17.10 -0.10 -29.25
C TRP A 102 -15.75 0.61 -29.41
N ILE A 103 -14.98 0.76 -28.33
CA ILE A 103 -13.68 1.43 -28.36
C ILE A 103 -12.71 0.66 -29.27
N THR A 104 -12.58 -0.65 -29.08
CA THR A 104 -11.67 -1.48 -29.90
C THR A 104 -12.03 -1.45 -31.39
N LYS A 105 -13.34 -1.46 -31.72
CA LYS A 105 -13.82 -1.30 -33.10
C LYS A 105 -13.43 0.07 -33.68
N ARG A 106 -13.61 1.14 -32.91
CA ARG A 106 -13.33 2.52 -33.34
C ARG A 106 -11.85 2.76 -33.60
N PHE A 107 -10.98 2.25 -32.73
CA PHE A 107 -9.52 2.47 -32.80
C PHE A 107 -8.77 1.38 -33.58
N GLN A 108 -9.49 0.40 -34.15
CA GLN A 108 -8.94 -0.69 -34.97
C GLN A 108 -7.77 -1.43 -34.29
N THR A 109 -7.86 -1.64 -32.98
CA THR A 109 -6.79 -2.27 -32.22
C THR A 109 -6.63 -3.75 -32.55
N LYS A 110 -5.41 -4.27 -32.36
CA LYS A 110 -5.18 -5.72 -32.39
C LYS A 110 -5.66 -6.32 -31.07
N THR A 111 -6.56 -7.30 -31.14
CA THR A 111 -7.15 -7.96 -29.97
C THR A 111 -6.13 -8.81 -29.23
N VAL A 112 -6.40 -9.21 -27.99
CA VAL A 112 -5.52 -10.14 -27.24
C VAL A 112 -5.37 -11.48 -27.98
N PHE A 113 -6.43 -11.92 -28.64
CA PHE A 113 -6.46 -13.12 -29.49
C PHE A 113 -5.58 -12.99 -30.75
N ASN A 114 -5.17 -11.77 -31.14
CA ASN A 114 -4.14 -11.59 -32.16
C ASN A 114 -2.73 -11.97 -31.68
N HIS A 115 -2.53 -11.98 -30.36
CA HIS A 115 -1.25 -12.24 -29.70
C HIS A 115 -1.20 -13.54 -28.92
N LEU A 116 -2.33 -14.26 -28.79
CA LEU A 116 -2.28 -15.68 -28.47
C LEU A 116 -1.45 -16.36 -29.56
N HIS A 117 -0.27 -16.81 -29.15
CA HIS A 117 0.62 -17.56 -30.02
C HIS A 117 -0.14 -18.76 -30.59
N ASP A 118 0.07 -19.03 -31.87
CA ASP A 118 -0.27 -20.34 -32.41
C ASP A 118 0.70 -21.34 -31.77
N LEU A 119 0.30 -21.88 -30.61
CA LEU A 119 1.09 -22.84 -29.83
C LEU A 119 1.43 -24.09 -30.65
N TRP A 120 0.68 -24.35 -31.73
CA TRP A 120 0.81 -25.53 -32.57
C TRP A 120 1.67 -25.30 -33.81
N HIS A 121 1.77 -24.07 -34.34
CA HIS A 121 2.40 -23.82 -35.64
C HIS A 121 3.55 -22.80 -35.64
N GLU A 122 3.87 -22.16 -34.50
CA GLU A 122 5.02 -21.27 -34.43
C GLU A 122 6.38 -21.99 -34.29
N LYS A 123 7.44 -21.37 -34.84
CA LYS A 123 8.82 -21.78 -34.61
C LYS A 123 9.14 -21.70 -33.12
N HIS A 124 9.31 -22.86 -32.49
CA HIS A 124 9.74 -22.98 -31.10
C HIS A 124 10.94 -22.05 -30.83
N HIS A 125 10.72 -21.01 -30.02
CA HIS A 125 11.84 -20.28 -29.43
C HIS A 125 12.60 -21.27 -28.55
N ARG A 126 13.81 -21.66 -28.96
CA ARG A 126 14.65 -22.58 -28.19
C ARG A 126 15.13 -21.87 -26.92
N ILE A 127 14.38 -22.05 -25.84
CA ILE A 127 14.80 -21.70 -24.48
C ILE A 127 15.92 -22.68 -24.10
N PRO A 128 17.14 -22.22 -23.79
CA PRO A 128 18.24 -23.10 -23.41
C PRO A 128 17.91 -23.92 -22.16
N SER A 129 18.38 -25.16 -22.09
CA SER A 129 18.11 -26.09 -20.98
C SER A 129 18.48 -25.52 -19.60
N ILE A 130 19.53 -24.70 -19.53
CA ILE A 130 19.90 -24.00 -18.28
C ILE A 130 18.81 -23.05 -17.78
N VAL A 131 18.06 -22.40 -18.68
CA VAL A 131 16.94 -21.53 -18.28
C VAL A 131 15.81 -22.38 -17.73
N TRP A 132 15.50 -23.52 -18.35
CA TRP A 132 14.50 -24.45 -17.83
C TRP A 132 14.88 -24.94 -16.44
N LEU A 133 16.14 -25.34 -16.23
CA LEU A 133 16.64 -25.74 -14.92
C LEU A 133 16.48 -24.62 -13.87
N VAL A 134 16.95 -23.41 -14.19
CA VAL A 134 16.84 -22.24 -13.29
C VAL A 134 15.38 -21.92 -12.99
N SER A 135 14.50 -22.03 -13.99
CA SER A 135 13.06 -21.74 -13.86
C SER A 135 12.36 -22.78 -13.00
N SER A 136 12.63 -24.07 -13.22
CA SER A 136 12.09 -25.16 -12.41
C SER A 136 12.57 -25.07 -10.97
N LEU A 137 13.85 -24.76 -10.74
CA LEU A 137 14.38 -24.56 -9.40
C LEU A 137 13.76 -23.34 -8.72
N TYR A 138 13.59 -22.23 -9.44
CA TYR A 138 12.90 -21.06 -8.92
C TYR A 138 11.46 -21.39 -8.52
N LEU A 139 10.70 -22.08 -9.38
CA LEU A 139 9.32 -22.47 -9.09
C LEU A 139 9.24 -23.43 -7.90
N PHE A 140 10.17 -24.39 -7.80
CA PHE A 140 10.28 -25.27 -6.64
C PHE A 140 10.50 -24.47 -5.34
N LEU A 141 11.47 -23.54 -5.34
CA LEU A 141 11.75 -22.69 -4.18
C LEU A 141 10.59 -21.76 -3.85
N PHE A 142 9.91 -21.22 -4.86
CA PHE A 142 8.73 -20.38 -4.70
C PHE A 142 7.59 -21.15 -4.02
N VAL A 143 7.29 -22.37 -4.47
CA VAL A 143 6.30 -23.24 -3.83
C VAL A 143 6.72 -23.59 -2.40
N LEU A 144 7.99 -23.95 -2.20
CA LEU A 144 8.53 -24.25 -0.86
C LEU A 144 8.42 -23.06 0.10
N PHE A 145 8.66 -21.84 -0.39
CA PHE A 145 8.52 -20.61 0.37
C PHE A 145 7.08 -20.43 0.88
N PHE A 146 6.08 -20.56 0.01
CA PHE A 146 4.68 -20.41 0.40
C PHE A 146 4.15 -21.56 1.26
N ILE A 147 4.63 -22.78 1.06
CA ILE A 147 4.34 -23.89 1.99
C ILE A 147 4.89 -23.58 3.39
N THR A 148 6.11 -23.06 3.47
CA THR A 148 6.73 -22.67 4.75
C THR A 148 5.94 -21.56 5.44
N LEU A 149 5.48 -20.55 4.69
CA LEU A 149 4.62 -19.49 5.21
C LEU A 149 3.25 -20.01 5.68
N GLY A 150 2.58 -20.83 4.87
CA GLY A 150 1.24 -21.36 5.18
C GLY A 150 1.21 -22.23 6.43
N ASN A 151 2.33 -22.86 6.79
CA ASN A 151 2.47 -23.65 8.01
C ASN A 151 2.82 -22.83 9.26
N ALA A 152 3.07 -21.52 9.11
CA ALA A 152 3.55 -20.64 10.17
C ALA A 152 2.48 -19.62 10.62
N SER A 153 1.22 -20.05 10.71
CA SER A 153 0.11 -19.22 11.16
C SER A 153 0.36 -18.64 12.56
N ILE A 154 0.21 -17.33 12.70
CA ILE A 154 0.42 -16.56 13.93
C ILE A 154 -0.94 -16.04 14.42
N THR A 155 -1.44 -16.63 15.49
CA THR A 155 -2.68 -16.22 16.16
C THR A 155 -2.45 -15.59 17.53
N GLU A 156 -1.22 -15.61 18.03
CA GLU A 156 -0.82 -14.97 19.29
C GLU A 156 -0.36 -13.53 19.06
N ALA A 157 -0.27 -12.75 20.14
CA ALA A 157 0.20 -11.37 20.06
C ALA A 157 1.74 -11.34 19.97
N VAL A 158 2.27 -10.89 18.82
CA VAL A 158 3.71 -10.71 18.56
C VAL A 158 4.00 -9.31 18.03
N ARG A 159 5.26 -8.86 18.14
CA ARG A 159 5.71 -7.55 17.63
C ARG A 159 6.34 -7.65 16.24
N SER A 160 6.79 -8.85 15.88
CA SER A 160 7.54 -9.11 14.67
C SER A 160 7.15 -10.47 14.09
N VAL A 161 7.01 -10.51 12.77
CA VAL A 161 6.76 -11.76 12.03
C VAL A 161 7.93 -12.73 12.17
N TRP A 162 9.14 -12.19 12.37
CA TRP A 162 10.38 -12.94 12.51
C TRP A 162 10.49 -13.67 13.85
N GLU A 163 9.64 -13.36 14.84
CA GLU A 163 9.59 -14.11 16.11
C GLU A 163 9.04 -15.53 15.93
N ARG A 164 8.26 -15.77 14.87
CA ARG A 164 7.57 -17.06 14.63
C ARG A 164 7.93 -17.73 13.31
N LEU A 165 8.39 -16.97 12.32
CA LEU A 165 8.83 -17.53 11.06
C LEU A 165 10.15 -18.32 11.19
N PRO A 166 10.25 -19.49 10.55
CA PRO A 166 11.47 -20.26 10.57
C PRO A 166 12.58 -19.58 9.76
N THR A 167 13.83 -19.66 10.24
CA THR A 167 14.98 -18.96 9.64
C THR A 167 15.36 -19.47 8.24
N ASN A 168 14.95 -20.68 7.87
CA ASN A 168 15.15 -21.23 6.53
C ASN A 168 14.48 -20.40 5.42
N ILE A 169 13.47 -19.58 5.77
CA ILE A 169 12.79 -18.71 4.80
C ILE A 169 13.75 -17.72 4.13
N PHE A 170 14.75 -17.23 4.87
CA PHE A 170 15.76 -16.32 4.32
C PHE A 170 16.65 -17.03 3.29
N ILE A 171 17.04 -18.28 3.54
CA ILE A 171 17.86 -19.06 2.60
C ILE A 171 17.06 -19.30 1.31
N ILE A 172 15.79 -19.72 1.42
CA ILE A 172 14.92 -19.92 0.26
C ILE A 172 14.79 -18.63 -0.54
N TYR A 173 14.52 -17.51 0.12
CA TYR A 173 14.37 -16.19 -0.50
C TYR A 173 15.67 -15.71 -1.18
N LEU A 174 16.83 -15.86 -0.55
CA LEU A 174 18.12 -15.48 -1.12
C LEU A 174 18.46 -16.32 -2.36
N LEU A 175 18.15 -17.62 -2.35
CA LEU A 175 18.33 -18.49 -3.52
C LEU A 175 17.38 -18.09 -4.66
N MET A 176 16.11 -17.83 -4.38
CA MET A 176 15.16 -17.30 -5.37
C MET A 176 15.65 -16.01 -6.00
N THR A 177 16.17 -15.10 -5.17
CA THR A 177 16.74 -13.81 -5.58
C THR A 177 17.94 -13.99 -6.50
N ALA A 178 18.88 -14.88 -6.14
CA ALA A 178 20.05 -15.18 -6.94
C ALA A 178 19.69 -15.75 -8.33
N LEU A 179 18.72 -16.68 -8.39
CA LEU A 179 18.22 -17.26 -9.65
C LEU A 179 17.58 -16.20 -10.55
N ILE A 180 16.77 -15.31 -9.99
CA ILE A 180 16.17 -14.20 -10.74
C ILE A 180 17.23 -13.25 -11.25
N LEU A 181 18.18 -12.82 -10.41
CA LEU A 181 19.24 -11.92 -10.82
C LEU A 181 20.09 -12.50 -11.96
N ALA A 182 20.34 -13.82 -11.96
CA ALA A 182 21.01 -14.50 -13.06
C ALA A 182 20.22 -14.40 -14.38
N LEU A 183 18.89 -14.55 -14.33
CA LEU A 183 18.01 -14.38 -15.49
C LEU A 183 17.95 -12.91 -15.95
N LEU A 184 17.85 -11.96 -15.02
CA LEU A 184 17.83 -10.52 -15.30
C LEU A 184 19.14 -10.05 -15.93
N TRP A 185 20.27 -10.56 -15.43
CA TRP A 185 21.61 -10.27 -15.98
C TRP A 185 21.72 -10.65 -17.45
N ARG A 186 21.17 -11.82 -17.80
CA ARG A 186 21.11 -12.31 -19.18
C ARG A 186 20.16 -11.47 -20.03
N GLY A 187 18.97 -11.14 -19.53
CA GLY A 187 18.02 -10.21 -20.14
C GLY A 187 17.45 -10.63 -21.50
N LYS A 188 17.51 -11.94 -21.82
CA LYS A 188 16.99 -12.53 -23.07
C LYS A 188 15.53 -12.98 -22.91
N GLU A 189 15.20 -13.67 -21.81
CA GLU A 189 13.89 -14.30 -21.54
C GLU A 189 12.93 -13.37 -20.80
N ARG A 190 12.70 -12.18 -21.39
CA ARG A 190 12.10 -11.04 -20.69
C ARG A 190 10.73 -11.32 -20.09
N ALA A 191 9.84 -11.99 -20.81
CA ALA A 191 8.50 -12.29 -20.31
C ALA A 191 8.57 -13.20 -19.07
N LEU A 192 9.36 -14.28 -19.14
CA LEU A 192 9.57 -15.21 -18.04
C LEU A 192 10.24 -14.52 -16.83
N SER A 193 11.32 -13.79 -17.07
CA SER A 193 12.03 -13.07 -16.02
C SER A 193 11.15 -12.01 -15.36
N LEU A 194 10.31 -11.31 -16.11
CA LEU A 194 9.36 -10.34 -15.57
C LEU A 194 8.32 -11.02 -14.69
N THR A 195 7.76 -12.16 -15.12
CA THR A 195 6.85 -12.96 -14.29
C THR A 195 7.50 -13.42 -12.99
N PHE A 196 8.76 -13.84 -13.02
CA PHE A 196 9.47 -14.23 -11.79
C PHE A 196 9.80 -13.02 -10.89
N VAL A 197 10.05 -11.83 -11.45
CA VAL A 197 10.15 -10.62 -10.64
C VAL A 197 8.80 -10.28 -9.98
N CYS A 198 7.68 -10.43 -10.68
CA CYS A 198 6.36 -10.29 -10.08
C CYS A 198 6.16 -11.30 -8.92
N GLY A 199 6.55 -12.55 -9.13
CA GLY A 199 6.52 -13.58 -8.09
C GLY A 199 7.41 -13.25 -6.88
N LEU A 200 8.65 -12.83 -7.11
CA LEU A 200 9.55 -12.45 -6.02
C LEU A 200 9.02 -11.25 -5.25
N LEU A 201 8.53 -10.22 -5.95
CA LEU A 201 7.93 -9.06 -5.30
C LEU A 201 6.69 -9.44 -4.49
N PHE A 202 5.84 -10.35 -4.99
CA PHE A 202 4.72 -10.89 -4.23
C PHE A 202 5.22 -11.57 -2.95
N ALA A 203 6.19 -12.48 -3.05
CA ALA A 203 6.81 -13.13 -1.89
C ALA A 203 7.40 -12.12 -0.89
N THR A 204 7.92 -10.98 -1.36
CA THR A 204 8.40 -9.89 -0.51
C THR A 204 7.29 -9.19 0.24
N VAL A 205 6.14 -8.92 -0.38
CA VAL A 205 5.08 -8.06 0.20
C VAL A 205 3.90 -8.82 0.80
N SER A 206 3.83 -10.14 0.65
CA SER A 206 2.64 -10.92 1.06
C SER A 206 2.78 -11.67 2.40
N ILE A 207 3.87 -11.53 3.16
CA ILE A 207 4.08 -12.36 4.36
C ILE A 207 2.93 -12.16 5.36
N VAL A 208 2.68 -10.91 5.77
CA VAL A 208 1.66 -10.62 6.80
C VAL A 208 0.26 -11.03 6.36
N ALA A 209 -0.04 -10.90 5.06
CA ALA A 209 -1.30 -11.32 4.47
C ALA A 209 -1.55 -12.84 4.55
N ILE A 210 -0.48 -13.64 4.69
CA ILE A 210 -0.55 -15.10 4.73
C ILE A 210 -0.42 -15.64 6.15
N VAL A 211 0.46 -15.06 6.96
CA VAL A 211 0.81 -15.62 8.27
C VAL A 211 -0.12 -15.15 9.39
N PHE A 212 -0.85 -14.04 9.23
CA PHE A 212 -1.84 -13.58 10.21
C PHE A 212 -3.27 -13.83 9.72
N PRO A 213 -3.86 -15.01 9.99
CA PRO A 213 -5.21 -15.32 9.51
C PRO A 213 -6.30 -14.41 10.12
N ILE A 214 -6.09 -13.90 11.33
CA ILE A 214 -7.01 -12.96 11.99
C ILE A 214 -6.91 -11.58 11.33
N GLY A 215 -5.68 -11.11 11.10
CA GLY A 215 -5.39 -9.81 10.53
C GLY A 215 -4.10 -9.23 11.11
N PHE A 216 -3.54 -8.24 10.41
CA PHE A 216 -2.31 -7.59 10.82
C PHE A 216 -2.49 -6.08 10.98
N GLY A 217 -1.96 -5.56 12.09
CA GLY A 217 -2.11 -4.16 12.49
C GLY A 217 -3.53 -3.82 12.95
N PHE A 218 -3.74 -2.57 13.32
CA PHE A 218 -5.02 -2.04 13.79
C PHE A 218 -5.92 -1.60 12.62
N ASP A 219 -5.37 -0.84 11.66
CA ASP A 219 -6.12 -0.19 10.57
C ASP A 219 -6.94 -1.18 9.72
N SER A 220 -6.39 -2.37 9.45
CA SER A 220 -7.05 -3.40 8.63
C SER A 220 -8.42 -3.80 9.18
N PHE A 221 -8.59 -3.83 10.51
CA PHE A 221 -9.84 -4.21 11.17
C PHE A 221 -10.92 -3.13 10.96
N ILE A 222 -10.56 -1.85 11.06
CA ILE A 222 -11.49 -0.74 10.82
C ILE A 222 -11.90 -0.71 9.34
N HIS A 223 -10.95 -0.89 8.43
CA HIS A 223 -11.23 -0.87 7.00
C HIS A 223 -12.19 -2.00 6.62
N LYS A 224 -11.90 -3.24 7.03
CA LYS A 224 -12.78 -4.39 6.77
C LYS A 224 -14.16 -4.24 7.37
N ALA A 225 -14.28 -3.78 8.61
CA ALA A 225 -15.59 -3.55 9.23
C ALA A 225 -16.40 -2.46 8.48
N THR A 226 -15.71 -1.41 8.01
CA THR A 226 -16.34 -0.38 7.18
C THR A 226 -16.78 -0.93 5.83
N GLU A 227 -15.96 -1.76 5.19
CA GLU A 227 -16.27 -2.41 3.92
C GLU A 227 -17.44 -3.39 4.05
N VAL A 228 -17.52 -4.17 5.12
CA VAL A 228 -18.66 -5.03 5.46
C VAL A 228 -19.93 -4.19 5.64
N HIS A 229 -19.84 -3.07 6.36
CA HIS A 229 -20.95 -2.15 6.51
C HIS A 229 -21.39 -1.59 5.14
N LEU A 230 -20.45 -1.15 4.31
CA LEU A 230 -20.75 -0.64 2.96
C LEU A 230 -21.34 -1.72 2.04
N ALA A 231 -20.91 -2.97 2.15
CA ALA A 231 -21.46 -4.07 1.37
C ALA A 231 -22.93 -4.33 1.72
N ASN A 232 -23.29 -4.16 2.99
CA ASN A 232 -24.66 -4.38 3.48
C ASN A 232 -25.58 -3.18 3.24
N PHE A 233 -25.08 -1.96 3.45
CA PHE A 233 -25.91 -0.73 3.47
C PHE A 233 -25.66 0.19 2.27
N GLY A 234 -24.63 -0.05 1.48
CA GLY A 234 -24.25 0.74 0.29
C GLY A 234 -23.67 2.13 0.59
N THR A 235 -23.72 2.60 1.85
CA THR A 235 -23.18 3.90 2.25
C THR A 235 -22.87 3.96 3.75
N ILE A 236 -22.18 5.02 4.19
CA ILE A 236 -21.95 5.37 5.59
C ILE A 236 -22.20 6.87 5.78
N THR A 237 -22.60 7.28 6.99
CA THR A 237 -22.83 8.69 7.33
C THR A 237 -22.09 9.07 8.62
N PRO A 238 -21.35 10.21 8.63
CA PRO A 238 -21.10 11.11 7.51
C PRO A 238 -20.19 10.48 6.44
N LYS A 239 -20.35 10.88 5.17
CA LYS A 239 -19.52 10.38 4.06
C LYS A 239 -18.11 11.02 4.12
N PRO A 240 -17.03 10.26 4.41
CA PRO A 240 -15.69 10.83 4.44
C PRO A 240 -15.23 11.22 3.05
N PHE A 241 -14.32 12.20 2.94
CA PHE A 241 -13.71 12.63 1.65
C PHE A 241 -12.48 11.79 1.24
N TYR A 242 -12.13 10.79 2.04
CA TYR A 242 -10.95 9.96 1.88
C TYR A 242 -11.31 8.47 2.06
N TYR A 243 -10.41 7.57 1.63
CA TYR A 243 -10.51 6.10 1.74
C TYR A 243 -11.47 5.42 0.78
N ILE A 244 -12.54 6.10 0.36
CA ILE A 244 -13.58 5.49 -0.46
C ILE A 244 -13.07 4.85 -1.75
N GLY A 245 -12.02 5.41 -2.38
CA GLY A 245 -11.43 4.83 -3.58
C GLY A 245 -10.90 3.40 -3.39
N GLN A 246 -10.37 3.05 -2.21
CA GLN A 246 -10.02 1.65 -1.90
C GLN A 246 -11.30 0.83 -1.72
N TYR A 247 -12.21 1.28 -0.86
CA TYR A 247 -13.39 0.51 -0.47
C TYR A 247 -14.23 0.11 -1.68
N VAL A 248 -14.41 1.01 -2.66
CA VAL A 248 -15.17 0.68 -3.86
C VAL A 248 -14.49 -0.37 -4.74
N LEU A 249 -13.16 -0.51 -4.71
CA LEU A 249 -12.47 -1.60 -5.40
C LEU A 249 -12.64 -2.93 -4.66
N VAL A 250 -12.64 -2.91 -3.33
CA VAL A 250 -12.97 -4.09 -2.50
C VAL A 250 -14.41 -4.53 -2.78
N LEU A 251 -15.37 -3.61 -2.74
CA LEU A 251 -16.78 -3.89 -3.07
C LEU A 251 -16.95 -4.37 -4.51
N PHE A 252 -16.21 -3.80 -5.47
CA PHE A 252 -16.22 -4.25 -6.87
C PHE A 252 -15.82 -5.71 -6.99
N LEU A 253 -14.79 -6.16 -6.25
CA LEU A 253 -14.38 -7.55 -6.22
C LEU A 253 -15.37 -8.44 -5.46
N HIS A 254 -15.88 -7.96 -4.33
CA HIS A 254 -16.83 -8.68 -3.49
C HIS A 254 -18.16 -8.93 -4.19
N HIS A 255 -18.85 -7.87 -4.63
CA HIS A 255 -20.15 -8.00 -5.29
C HIS A 255 -20.05 -8.37 -6.77
N GLY A 256 -18.93 -8.06 -7.45
CA GLY A 256 -18.76 -8.37 -8.86
C GLY A 256 -18.28 -9.80 -9.11
N PHE A 257 -17.49 -10.38 -8.21
CA PHE A 257 -16.83 -11.66 -8.44
C PHE A 257 -16.95 -12.62 -7.26
N ASP A 258 -17.93 -12.41 -6.37
CA ASP A 258 -18.25 -13.25 -5.22
C ASP A 258 -17.01 -13.59 -4.34
N LEU A 259 -16.05 -12.66 -4.25
CA LEU A 259 -14.87 -12.80 -3.38
C LEU A 259 -15.20 -12.31 -1.96
N SER A 260 -14.64 -12.91 -0.92
CA SER A 260 -14.85 -12.39 0.44
C SER A 260 -14.14 -11.04 0.63
N ILE A 261 -14.75 -10.15 1.42
CA ILE A 261 -14.17 -8.85 1.77
C ILE A 261 -12.78 -9.07 2.38
N ASP A 262 -12.66 -10.02 3.32
CA ASP A 262 -11.38 -10.37 3.94
C ASP A 262 -10.29 -10.70 2.94
N LEU A 263 -10.58 -11.56 1.95
CA LEU A 263 -9.59 -11.93 0.94
C LEU A 263 -9.22 -10.72 0.09
N THR A 264 -10.22 -9.97 -0.36
CA THR A 264 -10.02 -8.83 -1.25
C THR A 264 -9.24 -7.72 -0.58
N ASP A 265 -9.64 -7.25 0.60
CA ASP A 265 -8.89 -6.25 1.36
C ASP A 265 -7.47 -6.74 1.65
N THR A 266 -7.30 -7.91 2.26
CA THR A 266 -5.98 -8.41 2.68
C THR A 266 -4.97 -8.49 1.52
N PHE A 267 -5.42 -8.88 0.32
CA PHE A 267 -4.52 -9.10 -0.83
C PHE A 267 -4.54 -8.00 -1.89
N LEU A 268 -5.44 -7.01 -1.84
CA LEU A 268 -5.59 -6.00 -2.90
C LEU A 268 -4.26 -5.31 -3.22
N VAL A 269 -3.64 -4.65 -2.25
CA VAL A 269 -2.39 -3.92 -2.46
C VAL A 269 -1.19 -4.84 -2.71
N PRO A 270 -0.96 -5.92 -1.92
CA PRO A 270 0.13 -6.86 -2.20
C PRO A 270 0.10 -7.42 -3.63
N VAL A 271 -1.07 -7.85 -4.12
CA VAL A 271 -1.23 -8.42 -5.47
C VAL A 271 -1.05 -7.34 -6.54
N LEU A 272 -1.72 -6.18 -6.40
CA LEU A 272 -1.58 -5.10 -7.38
C LEU A 272 -0.15 -4.56 -7.45
N THR A 273 0.56 -4.48 -6.32
CA THR A 273 1.97 -4.08 -6.28
C THR A 273 2.83 -5.09 -7.02
N ALA A 274 2.69 -6.38 -6.70
CA ALA A 274 3.46 -7.45 -7.32
C ALA A 274 3.23 -7.54 -8.84
N LEU A 275 2.02 -7.26 -9.31
CA LEU A 275 1.69 -7.32 -10.74
C LEU A 275 2.06 -6.01 -11.47
N LEU A 276 1.57 -4.86 -11.02
CA LEU A 276 1.66 -3.61 -11.78
C LEU A 276 3.03 -2.95 -11.67
N LEU A 277 3.66 -2.97 -10.48
CA LEU A 277 4.88 -2.20 -10.24
C LEU A 277 6.08 -2.69 -11.07
N PRO A 278 6.38 -4.01 -11.18
CA PRO A 278 7.46 -4.47 -12.06
C PRO A 278 7.22 -4.12 -13.53
N MET A 279 5.97 -4.14 -13.99
CA MET A 279 5.63 -3.82 -15.37
C MET A 279 5.78 -2.32 -15.66
N ALA A 280 5.34 -1.46 -14.75
CA ALA A 280 5.53 -0.01 -14.85
C ALA A 280 7.00 0.40 -14.74
N TRP A 281 7.76 -0.26 -13.86
CA TRP A 281 9.20 -0.05 -13.75
C TRP A 281 9.91 -0.48 -15.04
N TYR A 282 9.61 -1.68 -15.54
CA TYR A 282 10.16 -2.16 -16.81
C TYR A 282 9.78 -1.23 -17.98
N PHE A 283 8.54 -0.73 -18.00
CA PHE A 283 8.09 0.27 -18.96
C PHE A 283 8.97 1.52 -18.93
N ALA A 284 9.15 2.13 -17.76
CA ALA A 284 10.06 3.27 -17.61
C ALA A 284 11.49 2.93 -18.07
N CYS A 285 12.04 1.78 -17.66
CA CYS A 285 13.37 1.30 -18.03
C CYS A 285 13.56 1.20 -19.55
N VAL A 286 12.58 0.71 -20.31
CA VAL A 286 12.74 0.55 -21.76
C VAL A 286 12.59 1.86 -22.54
N HIS A 287 12.05 2.90 -21.90
CA HIS A 287 11.95 4.24 -22.47
C HIS A 287 13.14 5.12 -22.10
N ILE A 288 13.73 4.90 -20.92
CA ILE A 288 14.96 5.57 -20.46
C ILE A 288 16.19 4.94 -21.11
N LEU A 289 16.28 3.61 -21.11
CA LEU A 289 17.49 2.89 -21.51
C LEU A 289 17.41 2.40 -22.96
N ARG A 290 18.55 2.45 -23.65
CA ARG A 290 18.66 2.01 -25.05
C ARG A 290 18.65 0.49 -25.20
N THR A 291 19.09 -0.22 -24.19
CA THR A 291 19.40 -1.65 -24.27
C THR A 291 18.52 -2.46 -23.33
N ARG A 292 17.89 -3.52 -23.87
CA ARG A 292 16.83 -4.26 -23.19
C ARG A 292 17.32 -5.15 -22.06
N SER A 293 18.59 -5.57 -22.09
CA SER A 293 19.16 -6.44 -21.05
C SER A 293 19.39 -5.65 -19.75
N GLU A 294 19.80 -4.40 -19.88
CA GLU A 294 20.01 -3.44 -18.79
C GLU A 294 18.66 -2.99 -18.24
N SER A 295 17.65 -2.80 -19.10
CA SER A 295 16.27 -2.58 -18.64
C SER A 295 15.74 -3.70 -17.74
N MET A 296 16.10 -4.96 -18.03
CA MET A 296 15.73 -6.09 -17.17
C MET A 296 16.49 -6.04 -15.85
N LEU A 297 17.82 -5.84 -15.89
CA LEU A 297 18.62 -5.79 -14.68
C LEU A 297 18.23 -4.64 -13.76
N CYS A 298 17.78 -3.50 -14.30
CA CYS A 298 17.25 -2.39 -13.52
C CYS A 298 16.02 -2.73 -12.67
N LEU A 299 15.33 -3.86 -12.90
CA LEU A 299 14.26 -4.32 -12.02
C LEU A 299 14.74 -4.64 -10.60
N SER A 300 16.04 -4.90 -10.39
CA SER A 300 16.60 -4.99 -9.03
C SER A 300 16.45 -3.69 -8.25
N GLY A 301 16.34 -2.54 -8.92
CA GLY A 301 16.09 -1.24 -8.32
C GLY A 301 14.75 -1.12 -7.59
N LEU A 302 13.80 -2.02 -7.84
CA LEU A 302 12.54 -2.09 -7.08
C LEU A 302 12.78 -2.28 -5.58
N PHE A 303 13.85 -2.97 -5.20
CA PHE A 303 14.19 -3.26 -3.81
C PHE A 303 14.90 -2.10 -3.11
N LEU A 304 15.11 -0.97 -3.80
CA LEU A 304 15.50 0.30 -3.19
C LEU A 304 14.29 1.14 -2.77
N LEU A 305 13.08 0.82 -3.26
CA LEU A 305 11.85 1.49 -2.84
C LEU A 305 11.47 1.06 -1.42
N PRO A 306 10.75 1.89 -0.65
CA PRO A 306 10.27 1.52 0.68
C PRO A 306 9.10 0.52 0.59
N LEU A 307 9.38 -0.76 0.34
CA LEU A 307 8.35 -1.79 0.11
C LEU A 307 7.48 -2.11 1.33
N SER A 308 7.90 -1.70 2.54
CA SER A 308 7.09 -1.79 3.77
C SER A 308 5.75 -1.05 3.67
N GLN A 309 5.58 -0.13 2.71
CA GLN A 309 4.29 0.52 2.49
C GLN A 309 3.26 -0.36 1.79
N PHE A 310 3.68 -1.47 1.17
CA PHE A 310 2.83 -2.31 0.33
C PHE A 310 2.54 -3.69 0.94
N ILE A 311 2.97 -3.92 2.19
CA ILE A 311 2.75 -5.20 2.88
C ILE A 311 1.32 -5.38 3.40
N VAL A 312 0.57 -4.28 3.56
CA VAL A 312 -0.82 -4.25 4.04
C VAL A 312 -1.64 -3.36 3.12
N THR A 313 -2.89 -3.74 2.87
CA THR A 313 -3.84 -2.88 2.17
C THR A 313 -4.29 -1.75 3.09
N THR A 314 -3.95 -0.54 2.69
CA THR A 314 -4.51 0.68 3.27
C THR A 314 -4.77 1.68 2.14
N PRO A 315 -5.66 2.67 2.34
CA PRO A 315 -5.93 3.64 1.29
C PRO A 315 -4.68 4.43 0.91
N GLN A 316 -3.82 4.73 1.88
CA GLN A 316 -2.52 5.36 1.62
C GLN A 316 -1.62 4.47 0.76
N ALA A 317 -1.51 3.18 1.06
CA ALA A 317 -0.68 2.24 0.30
C ALA A 317 -1.15 2.11 -1.15
N LEU A 318 -2.47 2.00 -1.37
CA LEU A 318 -3.06 1.96 -2.70
C LEU A 318 -2.79 3.27 -3.47
N ALA A 319 -2.97 4.43 -2.83
CA ALA A 319 -2.69 5.72 -3.46
C ALA A 319 -1.20 5.92 -3.77
N ASN A 320 -0.32 5.42 -2.91
CA ASN A 320 1.14 5.41 -3.10
C ASN A 320 1.54 4.57 -4.31
N LEU A 321 0.91 3.40 -4.48
CA LEU A 321 1.08 2.60 -5.70
C LEU A 321 0.62 3.39 -6.92
N TRP A 322 -0.58 3.99 -6.88
CA TRP A 322 -1.14 4.73 -8.02
C TRP A 322 -0.29 5.93 -8.46
N ILE A 323 0.22 6.75 -7.52
CA ILE A 323 1.10 7.87 -7.87
C ILE A 323 2.43 7.37 -8.45
N LEU A 324 3.02 6.31 -7.88
CA LEU A 324 4.25 5.72 -8.40
C LEU A 324 4.05 5.18 -9.83
N LEU A 325 2.96 4.46 -10.07
CA LEU A 325 2.58 4.02 -11.42
C LEU A 325 2.40 5.21 -12.37
N GLY A 326 1.76 6.29 -11.92
CA GLY A 326 1.59 7.52 -12.71
C GLY A 326 2.92 8.21 -13.06
N ILE A 327 3.86 8.28 -12.11
CA ILE A 327 5.21 8.83 -12.34
C ILE A 327 5.94 7.98 -13.37
N LEU A 328 5.96 6.65 -13.21
CA LEU A 328 6.62 5.73 -14.14
C LEU A 328 5.95 5.73 -15.53
N ALA A 329 4.62 5.80 -15.59
CA ALA A 329 3.85 5.93 -16.83
C ALA A 329 4.17 7.23 -17.58
N SER A 330 4.52 8.31 -16.86
CA SER A 330 4.83 9.62 -17.45
C SER A 330 6.21 9.71 -18.10
N VAL A 331 7.10 8.73 -17.88
CA VAL A 331 8.48 8.75 -18.38
C VAL A 331 8.60 9.00 -19.89
N PRO A 332 7.82 8.37 -20.79
CA PRO A 332 7.91 8.68 -22.21
C PRO A 332 7.54 10.14 -22.50
N TYR A 333 6.58 10.70 -21.78
CA TYR A 333 6.21 12.12 -21.86
C TYR A 333 7.35 13.04 -21.42
N LEU A 334 8.12 12.65 -20.39
CA LEU A 334 9.31 13.37 -19.97
C LEU A 334 10.42 13.35 -21.05
N PHE A 335 10.44 12.33 -21.92
CA PHE A 335 11.30 12.26 -23.11
C PHE A 335 10.60 12.73 -24.40
N GLU A 336 9.58 13.58 -24.28
CA GLU A 336 8.90 14.22 -25.41
C GLU A 336 8.13 13.27 -26.34
N LYS A 337 7.85 12.04 -25.87
CA LYS A 337 6.93 11.09 -26.53
C LYS A 337 5.51 11.30 -26.04
N GLU A 338 4.51 11.10 -26.89
CA GLU A 338 3.11 11.45 -26.55
C GLU A 338 2.30 10.37 -25.82
N HIS A 339 2.89 9.20 -25.57
CA HIS A 339 2.17 8.02 -25.05
C HIS A 339 2.70 7.59 -23.66
N PRO A 340 1.83 7.32 -22.67
CA PRO A 340 0.38 7.50 -22.70
C PRO A 340 0.02 8.99 -22.78
N ARG A 341 -1.15 9.27 -23.37
CA ARG A 341 -1.63 10.66 -23.52
C ARG A 341 -1.87 11.28 -22.15
N LEU A 342 -1.73 12.61 -22.05
CA LEU A 342 -2.00 13.36 -20.82
C LEU A 342 -3.38 13.06 -20.23
N GLY A 343 -4.40 12.77 -21.05
CA GLY A 343 -5.73 12.39 -20.56
C GLY A 343 -5.72 11.12 -19.68
N VAL A 344 -4.86 10.13 -19.99
CA VAL A 344 -4.70 8.93 -19.16
C VAL A 344 -4.07 9.30 -17.83
N LEU A 345 -2.99 10.09 -17.84
CA LEU A 345 -2.32 10.55 -16.63
C LEU A 345 -3.25 11.42 -15.75
N GLY A 346 -4.09 12.25 -16.36
CA GLY A 346 -5.08 13.08 -15.67
C GLY A 346 -6.19 12.24 -15.02
N LEU A 347 -6.71 11.24 -15.73
CA LEU A 347 -7.70 10.30 -15.19
C LEU A 347 -7.12 9.55 -13.98
N THR A 348 -5.92 9.01 -14.11
CA THR A 348 -5.30 8.23 -13.02
C THR A 348 -4.91 9.10 -11.84
N THR A 349 -4.55 10.36 -12.09
CA THR A 349 -4.33 11.38 -11.05
C THR A 349 -5.62 11.65 -10.27
N PHE A 350 -6.75 11.75 -10.96
CA PHE A 350 -8.05 11.90 -10.31
C PHE A 350 -8.41 10.67 -9.47
N ALA A 351 -8.14 9.46 -9.98
CA ALA A 351 -8.30 8.24 -9.19
C ALA A 351 -7.41 8.23 -7.93
N THR A 352 -6.14 8.66 -8.02
CA THR A 352 -5.25 8.79 -6.84
C THR A 352 -5.85 9.73 -5.78
N PHE A 353 -6.45 10.85 -6.20
CA PHE A 353 -7.12 11.79 -5.30
C PHE A 353 -8.32 11.19 -4.57
N LEU A 354 -9.13 10.39 -5.27
CA LEU A 354 -10.29 9.71 -4.69
C LEU A 354 -9.91 8.55 -3.75
N ILE A 355 -8.72 7.98 -3.90
CA ILE A 355 -8.19 6.99 -2.95
C ILE A 355 -7.72 7.71 -1.68
N HIS A 356 -6.76 8.63 -1.80
CA HIS A 356 -6.18 9.30 -0.64
C HIS A 356 -5.55 10.67 -0.99
N PRO A 357 -5.90 11.76 -0.27
CA PRO A 357 -5.46 13.11 -0.61
C PRO A 357 -3.94 13.34 -0.43
N ILE A 358 -3.29 12.69 0.55
CA ILE A 358 -1.83 12.86 0.76
C ILE A 358 -1.00 12.50 -0.49
N ALA A 359 -1.40 11.47 -1.25
CA ALA A 359 -0.75 11.15 -2.53
C ALA A 359 -1.45 11.83 -3.72
N GLY A 360 -2.77 11.99 -3.66
CA GLY A 360 -3.57 12.59 -4.73
C GLY A 360 -3.27 14.07 -5.00
N ILE A 361 -3.06 14.88 -3.97
CA ILE A 361 -2.71 16.30 -4.10
C ILE A 361 -1.36 16.46 -4.83
N PRO A 362 -0.27 15.78 -4.41
CA PRO A 362 0.99 15.77 -5.16
C PRO A 362 0.85 15.27 -6.59
N ALA A 363 0.05 14.22 -6.84
CA ALA A 363 -0.23 13.74 -8.19
C ALA A 363 -0.93 14.82 -9.05
N GLY A 364 -1.92 15.51 -8.48
CA GLY A 364 -2.62 16.64 -9.10
C GLY A 364 -1.69 17.77 -9.51
N LEU A 365 -0.82 18.19 -8.60
CA LEU A 365 0.17 19.23 -8.85
C LEU A 365 1.19 18.80 -9.90
N TYR A 366 1.68 17.56 -9.81
CA TYR A 366 2.58 17.01 -10.82
C TYR A 366 1.95 17.05 -12.21
N PHE A 367 0.70 16.60 -12.33
CA PHE A 367 -0.05 16.62 -13.57
C PHE A 367 -0.24 18.06 -14.10
N MET A 368 -0.63 19.02 -13.26
CA MET A 368 -0.75 20.44 -13.64
C MET A 368 0.59 21.03 -14.10
N LEU A 369 1.71 20.65 -13.48
CA LEU A 369 3.04 21.06 -13.91
C LEU A 369 3.44 20.46 -15.26
N LEU A 370 3.03 19.21 -15.56
CA LEU A 370 3.22 18.61 -16.88
C LEU A 370 2.40 19.32 -17.98
N MET A 371 1.19 19.80 -17.65
CA MET A 371 0.35 20.56 -18.58
C MET A 371 0.88 21.97 -18.87
N THR A 372 1.61 22.56 -17.94
CA THR A 372 2.18 23.91 -18.07
C THR A 372 3.59 23.93 -18.66
N ASP A 373 4.00 22.83 -19.30
CA ASP A 373 5.32 22.72 -19.91
C ASP A 373 5.51 23.74 -21.07
N PRO A 374 6.53 24.62 -21.00
CA PRO A 374 6.79 25.66 -21.99
C PRO A 374 6.91 25.18 -23.43
N SER A 375 7.31 23.92 -23.66
CA SER A 375 7.40 23.36 -25.01
C SER A 375 6.04 23.18 -25.71
N ARG A 376 4.93 23.21 -24.95
CA ARG A 376 3.56 23.02 -25.43
C ARG A 376 2.63 24.20 -25.15
N THR A 377 3.09 25.17 -24.38
CA THR A 377 2.28 26.35 -24.05
C THR A 377 1.99 27.18 -25.30
N ASN A 378 0.77 27.75 -25.36
CA ASN A 378 0.37 28.64 -26.46
C ASN A 378 1.41 29.76 -26.64
N PRO A 379 2.05 29.88 -27.82
CA PRO A 379 3.07 30.89 -28.09
C PRO A 379 2.57 32.32 -27.89
N ARG A 380 1.25 32.53 -27.90
CA ARG A 380 0.60 33.84 -27.73
C ARG A 380 0.49 34.30 -26.26
N THR A 381 0.67 33.41 -25.28
CA THR A 381 0.54 33.75 -23.84
C THR A 381 1.72 33.27 -22.97
N PRO A 382 2.99 33.48 -23.36
CA PRO A 382 4.15 32.90 -22.68
C PRO A 382 4.35 33.49 -21.27
N LYS A 383 4.05 34.78 -21.07
CA LYS A 383 4.16 35.45 -19.75
C LYS A 383 3.16 34.86 -18.76
N THR A 384 1.90 34.70 -19.17
CA THR A 384 0.82 34.14 -18.32
C THR A 384 1.15 32.71 -17.90
N ASN A 385 1.61 31.86 -18.83
CA ASN A 385 1.97 30.48 -18.52
C ASN A 385 3.18 30.37 -17.57
N LYS A 386 4.16 31.28 -17.71
CA LYS A 386 5.28 31.36 -16.76
C LYS A 386 4.80 31.75 -15.36
N ILE A 387 3.91 32.73 -15.25
CA ILE A 387 3.31 33.14 -13.96
C ILE A 387 2.54 31.97 -13.34
N ILE A 388 1.64 31.34 -14.10
CA ILE A 388 0.86 30.17 -13.64
C ILE A 388 1.81 29.09 -13.14
N ARG A 389 2.87 28.76 -13.89
CA ARG A 389 3.83 27.74 -13.47
C ARG A 389 4.56 28.10 -12.19
N VAL A 390 5.00 29.35 -12.02
CA VAL A 390 5.65 29.81 -10.78
C VAL A 390 4.68 29.76 -9.60
N CYS A 391 3.43 30.18 -9.79
CA CYS A 391 2.38 30.08 -8.79
C CYS A 391 2.10 28.62 -8.40
N LEU A 392 2.04 27.70 -9.38
CA LEU A 392 1.88 26.27 -9.12
C LEU A 392 3.05 25.69 -8.32
N ILE A 393 4.30 26.08 -8.64
CA ILE A 393 5.48 25.67 -7.88
C ILE A 393 5.40 26.19 -6.44
N ALA A 394 5.12 27.48 -6.25
CA ALA A 394 4.98 28.06 -4.91
C ALA A 394 3.86 27.38 -4.11
N PHE A 395 2.70 27.17 -4.73
CA PHE A 395 1.57 26.47 -4.13
C PHE A 395 1.92 25.01 -3.78
N SER A 396 2.68 24.33 -4.63
CA SER A 396 3.10 22.95 -4.38
C SER A 396 3.93 22.77 -3.11
N CYS A 397 4.67 23.80 -2.67
CA CYS A 397 5.47 23.76 -1.46
C CYS A 397 4.65 23.84 -0.16
N ILE A 398 3.38 24.29 -0.22
CA ILE A 398 2.57 24.58 0.98
C ILE A 398 1.19 23.92 0.99
N VAL A 399 0.76 23.31 -0.13
CA VAL A 399 -0.61 22.80 -0.25
C VAL A 399 -0.96 21.72 0.78
N LEU A 400 -0.01 20.85 1.18
CA LEU A 400 -0.32 19.78 2.12
C LEU A 400 -0.53 20.34 3.54
N PRO A 401 0.37 21.16 4.11
CA PRO A 401 0.09 21.91 5.33
C PRO A 401 -1.25 22.65 5.28
N LEU A 402 -1.53 23.36 4.19
CA LEU A 402 -2.80 24.08 4.01
C LEU A 402 -4.01 23.13 4.03
N SER A 403 -3.90 21.95 3.44
CA SER A 403 -4.99 20.96 3.46
C SER A 403 -5.27 20.42 4.87
N PHE A 404 -4.23 20.22 5.69
CA PHE A 404 -4.40 19.84 7.09
C PHE A 404 -5.01 20.95 7.93
N VAL A 405 -4.57 22.20 7.71
CA VAL A 405 -5.17 23.38 8.36
C VAL A 405 -6.65 23.51 7.99
N ALA A 406 -6.98 23.38 6.71
CA ALA A 406 -8.37 23.40 6.24
C ALA A 406 -9.20 22.27 6.87
N ASN A 407 -8.66 21.04 6.92
CA ASN A 407 -9.34 19.91 7.52
C ASN A 407 -9.61 20.12 9.02
N ALA A 408 -8.64 20.64 9.76
CA ALA A 408 -8.81 20.94 11.18
C ALA A 408 -9.89 22.00 11.43
N LEU A 409 -9.91 23.07 10.62
CA LEU A 409 -10.95 24.10 10.69
C LEU A 409 -12.35 23.54 10.39
N ILE A 410 -12.48 22.68 9.37
CA ILE A 410 -13.76 22.04 9.02
C ILE A 410 -14.21 21.06 10.10
N SER A 411 -13.28 20.32 10.70
CA SER A 411 -13.57 19.29 11.70
C SER A 411 -13.68 19.84 13.13
N GLY A 412 -13.53 21.15 13.32
CA GLY A 412 -13.50 21.77 14.65
C GLY A 412 -12.31 21.34 15.53
N GLN A 413 -11.26 20.77 14.94
CA GLN A 413 -10.06 20.33 15.65
C GLN A 413 -9.07 21.49 15.80
N THR A 414 -8.28 21.48 16.87
CA THR A 414 -7.19 22.45 17.06
C THR A 414 -5.89 21.92 16.45
N LEU A 415 -5.12 22.81 15.82
CA LEU A 415 -3.75 22.55 15.39
C LEU A 415 -2.84 23.52 16.15
N GLY A 416 -1.82 22.98 16.81
CA GLY A 416 -0.75 23.80 17.37
C GLY A 416 0.20 24.26 16.27
N ILE A 417 0.79 25.44 16.44
CA ILE A 417 1.85 25.95 15.56
C ILE A 417 3.08 26.23 16.41
N ASN A 418 4.17 25.52 16.13
CA ASN A 418 5.45 25.72 16.81
C ASN A 418 6.30 26.77 16.10
N TRP A 419 6.04 28.05 16.38
CA TRP A 419 6.80 29.16 15.77
C TRP A 419 8.30 29.12 16.06
N SER A 420 8.72 28.50 17.17
CA SER A 420 10.14 28.36 17.52
C SER A 420 10.90 27.48 16.53
N ALA A 421 10.19 26.58 15.84
CA ALA A 421 10.74 25.71 14.83
C ALA A 421 11.13 26.42 13.53
N LEU A 422 10.82 27.72 13.36
CA LEU A 422 11.29 28.52 12.20
C LEU A 422 12.75 28.99 12.35
N ASN A 423 13.40 28.75 13.48
CA ASN A 423 14.79 29.15 13.68
C ASN A 423 15.76 28.30 12.82
N PRO A 424 16.52 28.89 11.87
CA PRO A 424 17.42 28.13 10.98
C PRO A 424 18.49 27.30 11.72
N LEU A 425 18.94 27.72 12.91
CA LEU A 425 19.89 26.94 13.71
C LEU A 425 19.27 25.63 14.23
N SER A 426 17.98 25.63 14.55
CA SER A 426 17.27 24.42 14.94
C SER A 426 17.16 23.43 13.79
N TRP A 427 17.18 23.92 12.54
CA TRP A 427 17.11 23.10 11.34
C TRP A 427 18.42 22.35 11.12
N LEU A 428 19.55 23.06 11.20
CA LEU A 428 20.88 22.46 11.06
C LEU A 428 21.17 21.43 12.16
N LYS A 429 20.74 21.71 13.40
CA LYS A 429 20.89 20.76 14.52
C LYS A 429 19.96 19.54 14.40
N GLY A 430 18.81 19.69 13.73
CA GLY A 430 17.86 18.61 13.48
C GLY A 430 18.20 17.72 12.28
N LEU A 431 19.12 18.14 11.42
CA LEU A 431 19.66 17.34 10.31
C LEU A 431 20.71 16.35 10.86
N ASN A 432 20.26 15.23 11.41
CA ASN A 432 21.16 14.14 11.78
C ASN A 432 21.61 13.38 10.51
N LEU A 433 22.52 14.00 9.73
CA LEU A 433 23.08 13.46 8.48
C LEU A 433 24.22 12.46 8.73
N THR A 434 24.22 11.77 9.86
CA THR A 434 25.23 10.74 10.13
C THR A 434 25.00 9.56 9.20
N ILE A 435 25.99 9.22 8.38
CA ILE A 435 26.06 7.89 7.75
C ILE A 435 26.13 6.90 8.91
N PHE A 436 25.11 6.08 9.06
CA PHE A 436 24.98 5.19 10.21
C PHE A 436 25.88 3.98 10.01
N PHE A 437 26.98 3.94 10.77
CA PHE A 437 27.86 2.79 10.97
C PHE A 437 27.69 2.26 12.40
N GLU A 438 26.44 2.21 12.87
CA GLU A 438 26.16 1.56 14.14
C GLU A 438 26.54 0.08 14.04
N ASN A 439 27.16 -0.43 15.09
CA ASN A 439 27.62 -1.81 15.17
C ASN A 439 27.19 -2.35 16.53
N ARG A 440 26.44 -3.46 16.51
CA ARG A 440 25.97 -4.17 17.72
C ARG A 440 26.62 -5.54 17.87
N PHE A 441 27.73 -5.75 17.17
CA PHE A 441 28.54 -6.97 17.13
C PHE A 441 27.76 -8.22 16.67
N ASP A 442 26.75 -8.01 15.82
CA ASP A 442 26.05 -9.06 15.08
C ASP A 442 26.31 -8.83 13.59
N PRO A 443 27.31 -9.49 12.98
CA PRO A 443 27.72 -9.19 11.61
C PRO A 443 26.60 -9.30 10.56
N VAL A 444 25.59 -10.15 10.81
CA VAL A 444 24.46 -10.31 9.89
C VAL A 444 23.51 -9.13 10.03
N LEU A 445 23.10 -8.80 11.26
CA LEU A 445 22.23 -7.65 11.49
C LEU A 445 22.94 -6.32 11.18
N ASP A 446 24.22 -6.18 11.53
CA ASP A 446 25.04 -5.00 11.21
C ASP A 446 25.04 -4.74 9.70
N LEU A 447 25.18 -5.78 8.86
CA LEU A 447 25.11 -5.66 7.41
C LEU A 447 23.71 -5.28 6.92
N ILE A 448 22.66 -5.88 7.49
CA ILE A 448 21.27 -5.59 7.16
C ILE A 448 20.95 -4.12 7.48
N TYR A 449 21.30 -3.65 8.67
CA TYR A 449 21.02 -2.29 9.13
C TYR A 449 21.94 -1.25 8.48
N LEU A 450 23.17 -1.63 8.08
CA LEU A 450 24.00 -0.79 7.22
C LEU A 450 23.28 -0.48 5.91
N TYR A 451 22.65 -1.47 5.28
CA TYR A 451 21.78 -1.22 4.13
C TYR A 451 20.55 -0.39 4.52
N GLY A 452 19.81 -0.81 5.56
CA GLY A 452 18.55 -0.19 5.97
C GLY A 452 18.63 1.30 6.25
N PHE A 453 19.56 1.72 7.11
CA PHE A 453 19.73 3.13 7.48
C PHE A 453 20.27 3.98 6.32
N ASN A 454 20.92 3.37 5.32
CA ASN A 454 21.52 4.09 4.21
C ASN A 454 20.73 3.92 2.89
N ALA A 455 19.66 3.13 2.84
CA ALA A 455 18.90 2.88 1.61
C ALA A 455 18.30 4.18 1.03
N PHE A 456 17.77 5.05 1.91
CA PHE A 456 17.27 6.37 1.52
C PHE A 456 18.39 7.22 0.88
N LEU A 457 19.55 7.30 1.54
CA LEU A 457 20.70 8.04 1.02
C LEU A 457 21.21 7.46 -0.30
N LEU A 458 21.30 6.14 -0.40
CA LEU A 458 21.71 5.44 -1.62
C LEU A 458 20.78 5.79 -2.79
N PHE A 459 19.47 5.86 -2.56
CA PHE A 459 18.48 6.29 -3.55
C PHE A 459 18.79 7.71 -4.07
N PHE A 460 19.06 8.65 -3.16
CA PHE A 460 19.45 10.02 -3.50
C PHE A 460 20.79 10.10 -4.24
N VAL A 461 21.79 9.33 -3.82
CA VAL A 461 23.11 9.31 -4.46
C VAL A 461 22.99 8.81 -5.90
N ILE A 462 22.26 7.71 -6.14
CA ILE A 462 22.07 7.18 -7.50
C ILE A 462 21.31 8.19 -8.37
N ALA A 463 20.24 8.79 -7.85
CA ALA A 463 19.46 9.79 -8.59
C ALA A 463 20.27 11.08 -8.86
N GLY A 464 21.05 11.53 -7.88
CA GLY A 464 21.93 12.70 -7.98
C GLY A 464 23.06 12.48 -8.97
N PHE A 465 23.71 11.31 -8.94
CA PHE A 465 24.69 10.89 -9.94
C PHE A 465 24.08 10.93 -11.35
N ALA A 466 22.91 10.32 -11.54
CA ALA A 466 22.22 10.32 -12.83
C ALA A 466 21.89 11.74 -13.31
N TRP A 467 21.45 12.61 -12.42
CA TRP A 467 21.20 14.02 -12.76
C TRP A 467 22.48 14.74 -13.16
N LEU A 468 23.57 14.62 -12.40
CA LEU A 468 24.82 15.30 -12.70
C LEU A 468 25.41 14.87 -14.05
N GLU A 469 25.36 13.57 -14.34
CA GLU A 469 25.88 12.98 -15.58
C GLU A 469 25.02 13.39 -16.80
N TYR A 470 23.69 13.37 -16.67
CA TYR A 470 22.78 13.49 -17.82
C TYR A 470 21.99 14.81 -17.89
N ARG A 471 22.16 15.77 -16.97
CA ARG A 471 21.38 17.02 -16.94
C ARG A 471 21.41 17.85 -18.22
N THR A 472 22.44 17.70 -19.04
CA THR A 472 22.55 18.38 -20.35
C THR A 472 21.76 17.69 -21.45
N ASP A 473 21.60 16.37 -21.34
CA ASP A 473 20.97 15.51 -22.35
C ASP A 473 19.49 15.26 -22.04
N LEU A 474 19.09 15.37 -20.77
CA LEU A 474 17.71 15.22 -20.34
C LEU A 474 16.85 16.40 -20.82
N SER A 475 15.64 16.08 -21.29
CA SER A 475 14.64 17.10 -21.59
C SER A 475 14.38 17.98 -20.37
N ARG A 476 14.08 19.25 -20.61
CA ARG A 476 13.72 20.21 -19.55
C ARG A 476 12.51 19.73 -18.72
N ARG A 477 11.69 18.81 -19.25
CA ARG A 477 10.56 18.19 -18.55
C ARG A 477 10.99 17.39 -17.31
N PHE A 478 12.18 16.79 -17.31
CA PHE A 478 12.71 16.06 -16.14
C PHE A 478 12.87 16.94 -14.90
N ARG A 479 13.04 18.26 -15.07
CA ARG A 479 13.12 19.21 -13.94
C ARG A 479 11.86 19.21 -13.09
N ILE A 480 10.71 18.83 -13.65
CA ILE A 480 9.43 18.77 -12.92
C ILE A 480 9.51 17.73 -11.79
N LEU A 481 10.19 16.61 -12.00
CA LEU A 481 10.41 15.59 -10.95
C LEU A 481 11.19 16.18 -9.77
N LEU A 482 12.27 16.90 -10.04
CA LEU A 482 13.09 17.54 -9.01
C LEU A 482 12.35 18.68 -8.30
N ILE A 483 11.50 19.43 -9.03
CA ILE A 483 10.62 20.44 -8.43
C ILE A 483 9.67 19.77 -7.43
N MET A 484 9.06 18.63 -7.79
CA MET A 484 8.19 17.88 -6.87
C MET A 484 8.94 17.34 -5.66
N VAL A 485 10.18 16.86 -5.83
CA VAL A 485 11.05 16.44 -4.72
C VAL A 485 11.29 17.59 -3.74
N VAL A 486 11.66 18.77 -4.25
CA VAL A 486 11.87 19.96 -3.41
C VAL A 486 10.57 20.40 -2.74
N ALA A 487 9.47 20.47 -3.49
CA ALA A 487 8.18 20.86 -2.97
C ALA A 487 7.72 19.93 -1.83
N LEU A 488 7.78 18.61 -2.03
CA LEU A 488 7.45 17.64 -0.98
C LEU A 488 8.40 17.70 0.20
N GLY A 489 9.70 17.96 -0.02
CA GLY A 489 10.66 18.20 1.05
C GLY A 489 10.30 19.41 1.91
N VAL A 490 9.82 20.50 1.30
CA VAL A 490 9.31 21.67 2.02
C VAL A 490 8.03 21.34 2.79
N ASN A 491 7.08 20.61 2.18
CA ASN A 491 5.86 20.17 2.89
C ASN A 491 6.21 19.28 4.09
N TYR A 492 7.11 18.31 3.91
CA TYR A 492 7.60 17.43 4.98
C TYR A 492 8.20 18.24 6.12
N PHE A 493 9.05 19.22 5.80
CA PHE A 493 9.65 20.11 6.79
C PHE A 493 8.58 20.88 7.58
N ILE A 494 7.64 21.53 6.89
CA ILE A 494 6.56 22.29 7.54
C ILE A 494 5.72 21.37 8.43
N MET A 495 5.29 20.22 7.93
CA MET A 495 4.43 19.31 8.69
C MET A 495 5.13 18.66 9.87
N SER A 496 6.41 18.28 9.75
CA SER A 496 7.15 17.59 10.82
C SER A 496 7.63 18.52 11.94
N ARG A 497 7.78 19.82 11.66
CA ARG A 497 8.38 20.79 12.59
C ARG A 497 7.45 21.92 13.02
N LEU A 498 6.61 22.42 12.11
CA LEU A 498 5.79 23.62 12.36
C LEU A 498 4.38 23.26 12.86
N LEU A 499 3.77 22.19 12.36
CA LEU A 499 2.41 21.78 12.75
C LEU A 499 2.43 20.77 13.91
N GLU A 500 1.56 20.98 14.90
CA GLU A 500 1.35 20.05 16.02
C GLU A 500 -0.09 19.50 15.99
N PHE A 501 -0.22 18.20 15.71
CA PHE A 501 -1.49 17.48 15.74
C PHE A 501 -1.86 17.14 17.19
N THR A 502 -2.56 18.05 17.88
CA THR A 502 -2.88 17.95 19.31
C THR A 502 -3.84 16.80 19.65
N PHE A 503 -4.61 16.31 18.67
CA PHE A 503 -5.54 15.18 18.80
C PHE A 503 -4.87 13.80 18.75
N LEU A 504 -3.57 13.72 18.44
CA LEU A 504 -2.79 12.49 18.48
C LEU A 504 -1.80 12.48 19.64
N ILE A 505 -1.49 11.27 20.12
CA ILE A 505 -0.43 11.05 21.11
C ILE A 505 0.91 11.44 20.48
N ASN A 506 1.83 11.98 21.29
CA ASN A 506 3.08 12.58 20.83
C ASN A 506 3.88 11.76 19.80
N TYR A 507 3.97 10.44 19.97
CA TYR A 507 4.74 9.57 19.07
C TYR A 507 4.03 9.27 17.73
N GLU A 508 2.74 9.57 17.59
CA GLU A 508 1.98 9.39 16.34
C GLU A 508 1.96 10.66 15.48
N ARG A 509 2.37 11.81 16.02
CA ARG A 509 2.28 13.11 15.34
C ARG A 509 3.13 13.21 14.09
N SER A 510 4.30 12.55 14.05
CA SER A 510 5.17 12.57 12.86
C SER A 510 4.65 11.68 11.74
N ASN A 511 3.78 10.71 12.02
CA ASN A 511 3.33 9.69 11.06
C ASN A 511 2.75 10.31 9.77
N TYR A 512 2.04 11.45 9.86
CA TYR A 512 1.51 12.11 8.66
C TYR A 512 2.60 12.77 7.81
N ALA A 513 3.60 13.38 8.44
CA ALA A 513 4.73 13.95 7.72
C ALA A 513 5.57 12.85 7.08
N ASP A 514 5.86 11.78 7.82
CA ASP A 514 6.71 10.66 7.38
C ASP A 514 6.16 9.95 6.13
N ARG A 515 4.83 10.00 5.91
CA ARG A 515 4.18 9.52 4.67
C ARG A 515 4.66 10.24 3.40
N LEU A 516 5.28 11.43 3.51
CA LEU A 516 5.82 12.17 2.38
C LEU A 516 7.21 11.68 1.93
N LEU A 517 7.97 11.01 2.81
CA LEU A 517 9.31 10.53 2.47
C LEU A 517 9.28 9.53 1.30
N PRO A 518 8.35 8.56 1.24
CA PRO A 518 8.25 7.66 0.09
C PRO A 518 7.81 8.37 -1.19
N LEU A 519 6.92 9.36 -1.10
CA LEU A 519 6.52 10.16 -2.26
C LEU A 519 7.72 10.90 -2.88
N ILE A 520 8.62 11.44 -2.04
CA ILE A 520 9.87 12.05 -2.49
C ILE A 520 10.71 11.03 -3.29
N LEU A 521 10.88 9.81 -2.78
CA LEU A 521 11.60 8.75 -3.47
C LEU A 521 10.93 8.34 -4.79
N PHE A 522 9.60 8.30 -4.83
CA PHE A 522 8.86 7.95 -6.05
C PHE A 522 9.12 8.95 -7.19
N PHE A 523 9.19 10.24 -6.90
CA PHE A 523 9.55 11.26 -7.90
C PHE A 523 11.02 11.16 -8.37
N LEU A 524 11.90 10.58 -7.55
CA LEU A 524 13.29 10.29 -7.93
C LEU A 524 13.44 8.97 -8.71
N ALA A 525 12.43 8.08 -8.71
CA ALA A 525 12.53 6.75 -9.31
C ALA A 525 12.98 6.76 -10.80
N PRO A 526 12.48 7.66 -11.68
CA PRO A 526 12.98 7.73 -13.06
C PRO A 526 14.48 8.05 -13.16
N LEU A 527 15.02 8.88 -12.26
CA LEU A 527 16.46 9.18 -12.21
C LEU A 527 17.26 8.00 -11.64
N VAL A 528 16.71 7.26 -10.67
CA VAL A 528 17.33 6.02 -10.18
C VAL A 528 17.42 4.97 -11.28
N ILE A 529 16.37 4.79 -12.08
CA ILE A 529 16.40 3.88 -13.24
C ILE A 529 17.53 4.27 -14.20
N LEU A 530 17.70 5.56 -14.49
CA LEU A 530 18.77 6.05 -15.35
C LEU A 530 20.16 5.79 -14.74
N GLY A 531 20.35 6.09 -13.46
CA GLY A 531 21.60 5.87 -12.74
C GLY A 531 22.00 4.40 -12.65
N LEU A 532 21.06 3.53 -12.26
CA LEU A 532 21.26 2.08 -12.26
C LEU A 532 21.58 1.55 -13.65
N GLY A 533 20.87 2.03 -14.68
CA GLY A 533 21.14 1.66 -16.06
C GLY A 533 22.57 1.98 -16.48
N HIS A 534 23.05 3.19 -16.18
CA HIS A 534 24.44 3.59 -16.42
C HIS A 534 25.43 2.67 -15.70
N VAL A 535 25.21 2.44 -14.40
CA VAL A 535 26.05 1.57 -13.58
C VAL A 535 26.10 0.15 -14.16
N PHE A 536 24.97 -0.42 -14.55
CA PHE A 536 24.91 -1.78 -15.10
C PHE A 536 25.51 -1.93 -16.50
N VAL A 537 25.41 -0.91 -17.36
CA VAL A 537 26.14 -0.90 -18.64
C VAL A 537 27.64 -1.05 -18.38
N ASN A 538 28.17 -0.27 -17.44
CA ASN A 538 29.59 -0.27 -17.12
C ASN A 538 30.02 -1.58 -16.48
N ILE A 539 29.28 -2.10 -15.50
CA ILE A 539 29.64 -3.35 -14.79
C ILE A 539 29.64 -4.54 -15.74
N LYS A 540 28.76 -4.59 -16.75
CA LYS A 540 28.77 -5.70 -17.72
C LYS A 540 30.06 -5.82 -18.52
N GLN A 541 30.80 -4.73 -18.67
CA GLN A 541 32.09 -4.69 -19.37
C GLN A 541 33.27 -5.06 -18.46
N GLN A 542 33.03 -5.23 -17.15
CA GLN A 542 34.07 -5.48 -16.16
C GLN A 542 34.42 -6.98 -16.05
N PRO A 543 35.56 -7.33 -15.43
CA PRO A 543 35.97 -8.71 -15.20
C PRO A 543 34.90 -9.55 -14.48
N PHE A 544 34.93 -10.87 -14.68
CA PHE A 544 33.98 -11.80 -14.07
C PHE A 544 33.84 -11.60 -12.56
N VAL A 545 34.94 -11.40 -11.84
CA VAL A 545 34.97 -11.21 -10.38
C VAL A 545 34.15 -9.99 -9.94
N LEU A 546 34.26 -8.86 -10.65
CA LEU A 546 33.48 -7.66 -10.29
C LEU A 546 31.99 -7.86 -10.63
N ARG A 547 31.69 -8.52 -11.75
CA ARG A 547 30.31 -8.83 -12.14
C ARG A 547 29.61 -9.73 -11.12
N THR A 548 30.26 -10.80 -10.70
CA THR A 548 29.72 -11.70 -9.67
C THR A 548 29.68 -11.04 -8.30
N GLY A 549 30.68 -10.23 -7.95
CA GLY A 549 30.69 -9.44 -6.71
C GLY A 549 29.50 -8.49 -6.61
N VAL A 550 29.15 -7.79 -7.69
CA VAL A 550 27.96 -6.92 -7.71
C VAL A 550 26.67 -7.74 -7.62
N LEU A 551 26.58 -8.87 -8.34
CA LEU A 551 25.41 -9.74 -8.25
C LEU A 551 25.20 -10.28 -6.83
N PHE A 552 26.28 -10.68 -6.16
CA PHE A 552 26.24 -11.09 -4.76
C PHE A 552 25.79 -9.94 -3.85
N LEU A 553 26.33 -8.73 -4.04
CA LEU A 553 25.89 -7.55 -3.29
C LEU A 553 24.40 -7.26 -3.49
N LEU A 554 23.87 -7.38 -4.71
CA LEU A 554 22.45 -7.23 -4.98
C LEU A 554 21.59 -8.29 -4.27
N VAL A 555 22.04 -9.55 -4.24
CA VAL A 555 21.36 -10.62 -3.49
C VAL A 555 21.26 -10.26 -2.00
N VAL A 556 22.38 -9.82 -1.41
CA VAL A 556 22.43 -9.41 0.00
C VAL A 556 21.51 -8.21 0.23
N MET A 557 21.60 -7.16 -0.57
CA MET A 557 20.76 -5.96 -0.43
C MET A 557 19.26 -6.27 -0.54
N MET A 558 18.87 -7.11 -1.50
CA MET A 558 17.47 -7.53 -1.67
C MET A 558 16.99 -8.41 -0.50
N GLY A 559 17.87 -9.24 0.07
CA GLY A 559 17.60 -10.01 1.29
C GLY A 559 17.49 -9.15 2.54
N SER A 560 18.37 -8.16 2.72
CA SER A 560 18.29 -7.17 3.79
C SER A 560 17.00 -6.36 3.67
N HIS A 561 16.64 -5.95 2.45
CA HIS A 561 15.40 -5.23 2.21
C HIS A 561 14.15 -6.06 2.53
N PHE A 562 14.16 -7.35 2.22
CA PHE A 562 13.09 -8.29 2.60
C PHE A 562 12.90 -8.33 4.12
N TYR A 563 13.97 -8.48 4.90
CA TYR A 563 13.92 -8.44 6.36
C TYR A 563 13.37 -7.10 6.89
N LEU A 564 13.86 -5.99 6.34
CA LEU A 564 13.51 -4.62 6.74
C LEU A 564 12.14 -4.16 6.25
N SER A 565 11.43 -4.96 5.43
CA SER A 565 10.08 -4.61 4.98
C SER A 565 9.02 -4.85 6.05
N TYR A 566 9.33 -5.63 7.09
CA TYR A 566 8.38 -6.05 8.13
C TYR A 566 8.82 -5.60 9.53
N PRO A 567 7.89 -5.27 10.44
CA PRO A 567 8.18 -4.99 11.84
C PRO A 567 9.16 -5.98 12.48
N ARG A 568 10.10 -5.43 13.24
CA ARG A 568 11.20 -6.19 13.85
C ARG A 568 11.21 -6.03 15.36
N ARG A 569 11.75 -7.07 16.00
CA ARG A 569 12.15 -7.08 17.40
C ARG A 569 13.52 -7.75 17.44
N ASP A 570 14.55 -6.93 17.34
CA ASP A 570 15.94 -7.37 17.27
C ASP A 570 16.85 -6.41 18.06
N ALA A 571 18.16 -6.57 17.89
CA ALA A 571 19.14 -5.75 18.59
C ALA A 571 19.05 -4.26 18.22
N TYR A 572 18.56 -3.87 17.06
CA TYR A 572 18.51 -2.49 16.56
C TYR A 572 17.14 -1.84 16.72
N GLU A 573 16.06 -2.60 16.48
CA GLU A 573 14.69 -2.09 16.53
C GLU A 573 13.81 -2.96 17.42
N THR A 574 13.03 -2.32 18.29
CA THR A 574 11.95 -2.97 19.05
C THR A 574 10.64 -2.30 18.69
N ASN A 575 9.90 -2.90 17.75
CA ASN A 575 8.55 -2.44 17.43
C ASN A 575 7.67 -2.51 18.69
N ARG A 576 6.77 -1.52 18.83
CA ARG A 576 5.88 -1.37 19.98
C ARG A 576 4.47 -1.90 19.71
N GLY A 577 4.08 -2.03 18.44
CA GLY A 577 2.77 -2.53 18.03
C GLY A 577 2.70 -4.05 18.13
N PHE A 578 1.62 -4.56 18.70
CA PHE A 578 1.26 -5.96 18.68
C PHE A 578 0.11 -6.17 17.69
N ASN A 579 0.07 -7.31 16.99
CA ASN A 579 -1.11 -7.71 16.23
C ASN A 579 -2.28 -8.06 17.16
N VAL A 580 -3.49 -8.08 16.58
CA VAL A 580 -4.66 -8.69 17.23
C VAL A 580 -4.46 -10.20 17.29
N SER A 581 -4.68 -10.76 18.47
CA SER A 581 -4.53 -12.18 18.76
C SER A 581 -5.88 -12.87 18.96
N GLN A 582 -5.89 -14.19 18.94
CA GLN A 582 -7.09 -14.98 19.24
C GLN A 582 -7.60 -14.69 20.67
N ALA A 583 -6.68 -14.49 21.63
CA ALA A 583 -7.08 -14.14 22.99
C ALA A 583 -7.80 -12.77 23.04
N ASP A 584 -7.42 -11.81 22.18
CA ASP A 584 -8.11 -10.52 22.09
C ASP A 584 -9.55 -10.71 21.59
N ILE A 585 -9.75 -11.57 20.57
CA ILE A 585 -11.08 -11.93 20.04
C ILE A 585 -11.91 -12.67 21.10
N ASP A 586 -11.33 -13.67 21.76
CA ASP A 586 -12.00 -14.43 22.82
C ASP A 586 -12.40 -13.52 23.99
N ALA A 587 -11.58 -12.51 24.30
CA ALA A 587 -11.88 -11.54 25.35
C ALA A 587 -13.08 -10.66 24.99
N VAL A 588 -13.21 -10.23 23.73
CA VAL A 588 -14.39 -9.48 23.26
C VAL A 588 -15.65 -10.32 23.43
N HIS A 589 -15.64 -11.59 22.98
CA HIS A 589 -16.79 -12.46 23.13
C HIS A 589 -17.13 -12.78 24.59
N LEU A 590 -16.12 -12.93 25.46
CA LEU A 590 -16.34 -13.13 26.89
C LEU A 590 -17.01 -11.89 27.52
N VAL A 591 -16.56 -10.68 27.17
CA VAL A 591 -17.18 -9.43 27.66
C VAL A 591 -18.66 -9.39 27.27
N GLU A 592 -19.01 -9.63 26.00
CA GLU A 592 -20.41 -9.67 25.55
C GLU A 592 -21.22 -10.72 26.32
N THR A 593 -20.66 -11.91 26.53
CA THR A 593 -21.32 -12.99 27.28
C THR A 593 -21.56 -12.60 28.75
N LEU A 594 -20.59 -11.97 29.40
CA LEU A 594 -20.69 -11.54 30.79
C LEU A 594 -21.63 -10.34 30.99
N ALA A 595 -21.79 -9.50 29.96
CA ALA A 595 -22.70 -8.37 29.98
C ALA A 595 -24.18 -8.78 29.92
N GLN A 596 -24.51 -9.95 29.35
CA GLN A 596 -25.89 -10.47 29.25
C GLN A 596 -26.87 -9.45 28.66
N ASP A 597 -26.52 -8.89 27.49
CA ASP A 597 -27.28 -7.85 26.78
C ASP A 597 -27.46 -6.52 27.54
N LYS A 598 -26.83 -6.35 28.70
CA LYS A 598 -26.84 -5.07 29.43
C LYS A 598 -25.80 -4.10 28.86
N PRO A 599 -26.10 -2.79 28.81
CA PRO A 599 -25.12 -1.77 28.43
C PRO A 599 -23.87 -1.83 29.31
N TYR A 600 -22.69 -1.81 28.68
CA TYR A 600 -21.39 -1.85 29.36
C TYR A 600 -20.37 -0.93 28.66
N LEU A 601 -19.32 -0.56 29.37
CA LEU A 601 -18.16 0.18 28.86
C LEU A 601 -16.89 -0.66 29.00
N VAL A 602 -15.93 -0.51 28.09
CA VAL A 602 -14.65 -1.24 28.15
C VAL A 602 -13.46 -0.28 28.14
N LEU A 603 -12.46 -0.61 28.94
CA LEU A 603 -11.13 -0.03 28.92
C LEU A 603 -10.13 -1.13 28.52
N ALA A 604 -9.60 -1.04 27.31
CA ALA A 604 -8.65 -2.00 26.75
C ALA A 604 -7.61 -1.28 25.85
N ASN A 605 -6.63 -2.02 25.32
CA ASN A 605 -5.68 -1.45 24.38
C ASN A 605 -6.25 -1.38 22.94
N GLN A 606 -5.45 -0.88 22.00
CA GLN A 606 -5.83 -0.74 20.58
C GLN A 606 -6.18 -2.08 19.93
N SER A 607 -5.44 -3.17 20.20
CA SER A 607 -5.63 -4.48 19.57
C SER A 607 -6.98 -5.10 19.94
N VAL A 608 -7.32 -5.11 21.24
CA VAL A 608 -8.63 -5.59 21.70
C VAL A 608 -9.76 -4.72 21.13
N SER A 609 -9.56 -3.40 21.09
CA SER A 609 -10.57 -2.47 20.56
C SER A 609 -10.81 -2.65 19.06
N ALA A 610 -9.76 -2.97 18.28
CA ALA A 610 -9.90 -3.35 16.87
C ALA A 610 -10.66 -4.67 16.70
N GLY A 611 -10.34 -5.68 17.53
CA GLY A 611 -11.08 -6.93 17.56
C GLY A 611 -12.57 -6.70 17.84
N ALA A 612 -12.90 -5.80 18.78
CA ALA A 612 -14.28 -5.44 19.07
C ALA A 612 -15.01 -4.85 17.85
N ILE A 613 -14.39 -3.94 17.09
CA ILE A 613 -15.00 -3.41 15.87
C ILE A 613 -15.33 -4.53 14.87
N GLN A 614 -14.43 -5.49 14.68
CA GLN A 614 -14.66 -6.58 13.74
C GLN A 614 -15.79 -7.51 14.20
N GLU A 615 -15.78 -7.93 15.47
CA GLU A 615 -16.68 -8.96 15.97
C GLU A 615 -18.09 -8.44 16.29
N ILE A 616 -18.20 -7.22 16.81
CA ILE A 616 -19.47 -6.67 17.30
C ILE A 616 -19.88 -5.35 16.61
N GLY A 617 -19.07 -4.86 15.67
CA GLY A 617 -19.41 -3.72 14.82
C GLY A 617 -19.36 -2.37 15.52
N PHE A 618 -19.96 -1.39 14.85
CA PHE A 618 -19.97 0.03 15.25
C PHE A 618 -21.15 0.32 16.20
N ARG A 619 -21.00 0.02 17.50
CA ARG A 619 -21.96 0.41 18.56
C ARG A 619 -21.47 1.64 19.33
N TYR A 620 -22.35 2.61 19.61
CA TYR A 620 -21.98 3.88 20.24
C TYR A 620 -22.96 4.29 21.35
N TYR A 621 -22.46 5.03 22.35
CA TYR A 621 -23.27 5.78 23.32
C TYR A 621 -23.18 7.27 23.03
N GLY A 622 -24.12 7.79 22.22
CA GLY A 622 -23.96 9.11 21.62
C GLY A 622 -22.81 9.08 20.61
N ASP A 623 -21.79 9.92 20.80
CA ASP A 623 -20.58 9.93 19.97
C ASP A 623 -19.45 9.05 20.53
N LEU A 624 -19.66 8.41 21.69
CA LEU A 624 -18.64 7.61 22.36
C LEU A 624 -18.68 6.15 21.89
N PHE A 625 -17.60 5.68 21.28
CA PHE A 625 -17.40 4.24 21.08
C PHE A 625 -17.09 3.59 22.43
N PHE A 626 -17.75 2.47 22.74
CA PHE A 626 -17.70 1.83 24.06
C PHE A 626 -16.40 1.05 24.33
N TYR A 627 -15.50 1.00 23.35
CA TYR A 627 -14.09 0.63 23.49
C TYR A 627 -13.21 1.85 23.19
N PRO A 628 -11.99 1.95 23.76
CA PRO A 628 -11.20 3.16 23.73
C PRO A 628 -10.40 3.35 22.42
N ILE A 629 -11.11 3.69 21.35
CA ILE A 629 -10.52 4.11 20.07
C ILE A 629 -11.32 5.27 19.47
N PRO A 630 -10.65 6.30 18.92
CA PRO A 630 -9.19 6.45 18.76
C PRO A 630 -8.44 6.78 20.07
N THR A 631 -7.11 6.56 20.08
CA THR A 631 -6.26 6.67 21.28
C THR A 631 -6.03 8.08 21.80
N GLY A 632 -6.35 9.10 21.01
CA GLY A 632 -6.34 10.50 21.45
C GLY A 632 -7.53 10.87 22.34
N GLU A 633 -8.55 10.03 22.46
CA GLU A 633 -9.78 10.36 23.18
C GLU A 633 -9.73 10.09 24.68
N LYS A 634 -10.67 10.71 25.41
CA LYS A 634 -10.76 10.65 26.88
C LYS A 634 -10.86 9.22 27.40
N LEU A 635 -11.58 8.34 26.71
CA LEU A 635 -11.75 6.96 27.16
C LEU A 635 -10.43 6.18 27.16
N TYR A 636 -9.57 6.42 26.15
CA TYR A 636 -8.23 5.82 26.14
C TYR A 636 -7.33 6.40 27.24
N GLN A 637 -7.48 7.68 27.58
CA GLN A 637 -6.77 8.25 28.73
C GLN A 637 -7.18 7.59 30.06
N TYR A 638 -8.45 7.22 30.22
CA TYR A 638 -8.89 6.43 31.38
C TYR A 638 -8.33 5.01 31.37
N PHE A 639 -8.19 4.38 30.20
CA PHE A 639 -7.47 3.11 30.10
C PHE A 639 -6.01 3.25 30.55
N LEU A 640 -5.31 4.31 30.13
CA LEU A 640 -3.94 4.59 30.59
C LEU A 640 -3.89 4.86 32.09
N ALA A 641 -4.83 5.63 32.64
CA ALA A 641 -4.93 5.89 34.07
C ALA A 641 -5.16 4.60 34.88
N MET A 642 -6.02 3.70 34.40
CA MET A 642 -6.20 2.37 35.00
C MET A 642 -4.94 1.50 34.91
N ASN A 643 -4.14 1.60 33.85
CA ASN A 643 -2.84 0.91 33.78
C ASN A 643 -1.80 1.52 34.74
N ASP A 644 -1.85 2.82 35.00
CA ASP A 644 -0.97 3.44 35.97
C ASP A 644 -1.36 3.00 37.38
N HIS A 645 -2.62 3.21 37.78
CA HIS A 645 -3.15 2.83 39.10
C HIS A 645 -4.61 2.39 38.99
N PRO A 646 -4.91 1.07 38.94
CA PRO A 646 -6.29 0.59 38.87
C PRO A 646 -7.07 0.98 40.12
N THR A 647 -8.12 1.79 39.99
CA THR A 647 -9.00 2.17 41.11
C THR A 647 -10.47 2.19 40.71
N ARG A 648 -11.36 1.98 41.69
CA ARG A 648 -12.82 2.08 41.46
C ARG A 648 -13.23 3.49 41.05
N GLU A 649 -12.57 4.51 41.60
CA GLU A 649 -12.84 5.91 41.29
C GLU A 649 -12.55 6.22 39.82
N THR A 650 -11.43 5.71 39.28
CA THR A 650 -11.06 5.90 37.87
C THR A 650 -12.08 5.19 36.96
N ALA A 651 -12.49 3.97 37.29
CA ALA A 651 -13.54 3.26 36.57
C ALA A 651 -14.89 4.01 36.61
N GLN A 652 -15.26 4.57 37.76
CA GLN A 652 -16.48 5.38 37.90
C GLN A 652 -16.41 6.67 37.07
N GLN A 653 -15.26 7.34 37.04
CA GLN A 653 -15.04 8.53 36.21
C GLN A 653 -15.10 8.21 34.71
N ALA A 654 -14.59 7.05 34.30
CA ALA A 654 -14.71 6.59 32.92
C ALA A 654 -16.18 6.35 32.53
N LEU A 655 -16.96 5.71 33.41
CA LEU A 655 -18.41 5.53 33.20
C LEU A 655 -19.16 6.86 33.11
N ALA A 656 -18.73 7.89 33.84
CA ALA A 656 -19.33 9.22 33.77
C ALA A 656 -19.14 9.91 32.40
N LEU A 657 -18.30 9.38 31.51
CA LEU A 657 -18.24 9.82 30.11
C LEU A 657 -19.46 9.39 29.29
N VAL A 658 -20.13 8.31 29.69
CA VAL A 658 -21.32 7.82 29.00
C VAL A 658 -22.44 8.84 29.22
N PRO A 659 -23.09 9.35 28.16
CA PRO A 659 -24.22 10.27 28.30
C PRO A 659 -25.31 9.70 29.22
N MET A 660 -26.02 10.57 29.96
CA MET A 660 -27.03 10.18 30.97
C MET A 660 -28.11 9.17 30.50
N HIS A 661 -28.29 8.98 29.20
CA HIS A 661 -29.25 8.03 28.63
C HIS A 661 -28.72 6.59 28.49
N GLY A 662 -27.44 6.33 28.80
CA GLY A 662 -26.80 5.04 28.53
C GLY A 662 -27.12 3.91 29.52
N ASP A 663 -27.62 4.23 30.73
CA ASP A 663 -27.84 3.24 31.81
C ASP A 663 -26.67 2.26 32.01
N VAL A 664 -25.44 2.69 31.71
CA VAL A 664 -24.24 1.87 31.82
C VAL A 664 -23.73 1.89 33.24
N ASN A 665 -23.85 0.77 33.94
CA ASN A 665 -23.37 0.60 35.31
C ASN A 665 -22.25 -0.45 35.45
N THR A 666 -21.85 -1.06 34.34
CA THR A 666 -20.83 -2.09 34.28
C THR A 666 -19.66 -1.61 33.41
N LEU A 667 -18.45 -1.68 33.96
CA LEU A 667 -17.21 -1.42 33.24
C LEU A 667 -16.31 -2.66 33.24
N PHE A 668 -15.77 -3.00 32.08
CA PHE A 668 -14.75 -4.01 31.94
C PHE A 668 -13.39 -3.36 31.70
N PHE A 669 -12.38 -3.78 32.47
CA PHE A 669 -10.99 -3.37 32.27
C PHE A 669 -10.18 -4.60 31.86
N LEU A 670 -9.52 -4.54 30.71
CA LEU A 670 -8.77 -5.65 30.12
C LEU A 670 -7.28 -5.34 30.12
N VAL A 671 -6.48 -6.28 30.61
CA VAL A 671 -5.03 -6.16 30.73
C VAL A 671 -4.37 -7.34 30.03
N ASN A 672 -3.67 -7.07 28.93
CA ASN A 672 -2.84 -8.06 28.25
C ASN A 672 -1.52 -8.29 29.02
N SER A 673 -1.05 -9.52 29.07
CA SER A 673 0.20 -9.89 29.77
C SER A 673 1.46 -9.30 29.16
N TYR A 674 1.41 -8.91 27.88
CA TYR A 674 2.52 -8.24 27.19
C TYR A 674 2.67 -6.76 27.53
N TRP A 675 1.74 -6.19 28.29
CA TRP A 675 1.87 -4.81 28.79
C TRP A 675 3.05 -4.73 29.77
N TRP A 676 3.85 -3.67 29.70
CA TRP A 676 5.17 -3.61 30.34
C TRP A 676 5.16 -3.80 31.87
N ASP A 677 4.03 -3.51 32.53
CA ASP A 677 3.82 -3.65 33.98
C ASP A 677 2.61 -4.52 34.32
N ALA A 678 2.22 -5.42 33.40
CA ALA A 678 1.02 -6.24 33.55
C ALA A 678 0.93 -6.95 34.92
N PRO A 679 2.00 -7.56 35.48
CA PRO A 679 1.91 -8.24 36.78
C PRO A 679 1.42 -7.34 37.91
N ARG A 680 1.96 -6.11 38.03
CA ARG A 680 1.51 -5.17 39.08
C ARG A 680 0.07 -4.73 38.83
N ILE A 681 -0.26 -4.41 37.58
CA ILE A 681 -1.60 -3.95 37.19
C ILE A 681 -2.64 -5.01 37.54
N ILE A 682 -2.38 -6.27 37.17
CA ILE A 682 -3.25 -7.42 37.41
C ILE A 682 -3.49 -7.61 38.91
N GLU A 683 -2.43 -7.66 39.72
CA GLU A 683 -2.59 -7.86 41.17
C GLU A 683 -3.31 -6.69 41.83
N THR A 684 -3.07 -5.46 41.38
CA THR A 684 -3.77 -4.27 41.90
C THR A 684 -5.25 -4.29 41.50
N ALA A 685 -5.57 -4.58 40.24
CA ALA A 685 -6.94 -4.64 39.74
C ALA A 685 -7.78 -5.73 40.42
N LYS A 686 -7.19 -6.89 40.76
CA LYS A 686 -7.86 -7.95 41.54
C LYS A 686 -8.39 -7.47 42.89
N THR A 687 -7.76 -6.48 43.51
CA THR A 687 -8.18 -5.96 44.83
C THR A 687 -9.28 -4.90 44.74
N THR A 688 -9.51 -4.32 43.56
CA THR A 688 -10.47 -3.22 43.35
C THR A 688 -11.70 -3.63 42.52
N ALA A 689 -11.57 -4.65 41.67
CA ALA A 689 -12.64 -5.15 40.83
C ALA A 689 -13.72 -5.92 41.62
N SER A 690 -14.93 -5.98 41.06
CA SER A 690 -16.04 -6.78 41.58
C SER A 690 -15.92 -8.27 41.21
N ASP A 691 -15.39 -8.59 40.04
CA ASP A 691 -15.06 -9.95 39.60
C ASP A 691 -13.88 -9.91 38.61
N TRP A 692 -13.19 -11.02 38.41
CA TRP A 692 -12.14 -11.13 37.40
C TRP A 692 -12.04 -12.52 36.78
N ARG A 693 -11.52 -12.57 35.55
CA ARG A 693 -11.26 -13.79 34.77
C ARG A 693 -9.91 -13.70 34.08
N SER A 694 -9.32 -14.86 33.78
CA SER A 694 -8.11 -15.00 32.96
C SER A 694 -8.46 -15.76 31.68
N LEU A 695 -7.86 -15.38 30.57
CA LEU A 695 -8.09 -15.93 29.23
C LEU A 695 -6.78 -16.31 28.55
N GLY A 696 -6.84 -17.32 27.67
CA GLY A 696 -5.71 -17.76 26.85
C GLY A 696 -4.47 -18.12 27.67
N ASP A 697 -4.65 -18.93 28.73
CA ASP A 697 -3.58 -19.31 29.67
C ASP A 697 -2.84 -18.11 30.31
N GLY A 698 -3.57 -17.02 30.59
CA GLY A 698 -3.00 -15.81 31.20
C GLY A 698 -2.48 -14.80 30.19
N GLN A 699 -2.87 -14.90 28.92
CA GLN A 699 -2.58 -13.87 27.91
C GLN A 699 -3.36 -12.58 28.17
N ILE A 700 -4.59 -12.66 28.66
CA ILE A 700 -5.45 -11.50 28.98
C ILE A 700 -6.17 -11.71 30.30
N TYR A 701 -6.23 -10.66 31.10
CA TYR A 701 -7.02 -10.60 32.32
C TYR A 701 -8.15 -9.60 32.16
N LEU A 702 -9.36 -10.02 32.53
CA LEU A 702 -10.57 -9.22 32.48
C LEU A 702 -11.03 -8.93 33.90
N PHE A 703 -11.27 -7.65 34.19
CA PHE A 703 -11.75 -7.15 35.48
C PHE A 703 -13.10 -6.48 35.28
N ARG A 704 -14.10 -6.90 36.05
CA ARG A 704 -15.45 -6.35 36.01
C ARG A 704 -15.65 -5.41 37.20
N TYR A 705 -16.15 -4.21 36.93
CA TYR A 705 -16.54 -3.21 37.92
C TYR A 705 -18.02 -2.94 37.78
N ASP A 706 -18.78 -3.25 38.83
CA ASP A 706 -20.23 -2.99 38.91
C ASP A 706 -20.47 -1.83 39.88
N PHE A 707 -21.32 -0.88 39.47
CA PHE A 707 -21.72 0.24 40.30
C PHE A 707 -23.24 0.23 40.49
N GLU A 708 -23.69 0.50 41.72
CA GLU A 708 -25.09 0.78 41.99
C GLU A 708 -25.42 2.22 41.54
N LYS A 709 -26.66 2.44 41.12
CA LYS A 709 -27.12 3.78 40.73
C LYS A 709 -27.25 4.71 41.93
#